data_AF-A0A197KD61-F1
#
_entry.id   AF-A0A197KD61-F1
#
_cell.length_a   1.000
_cell.length_b   1.000
_cell.length_c   1.000
_cell.angle_alpha   90.00
_cell.angle_beta   90.00
_cell.angle_gamma   90.00
#
_symmetry.space_group_name_H-M   'P 1'
#
loop_
_entity.id
_entity.type
_entity.pdbx_description
1 polymer ?
#
loop_
_entity_poly.entity_id
_entity_poly.type
_entity_poly.pdbx_seq_one_letter_code
_entity_poly.pdbx_strand_id
1 'polypeptide(L)'
;MIMKSTTLDIYVGILWCMLVGLWSSWLTNNLIRRWFIHYEPRPALIRLFTLATIYWFSVVTFVSYFGDDKPIWPWMAISALLAVAQIIQIIHFRFQGNYRVGSPKSSRGSLGGTGAGSDLDHWMVILRTVVVPGGIVSFITMMMLLYQNNARPSSAEALATAGAAAIASANAAKQVMGNAQLQILILIVTSWTPKAARKRQDGRETTLRLLPPPSAQFSYTYKFILGEAPTARVRDAMGSKLKAEQDKYGDLLFLPVSDTYEDLSHKVFKGLEWGNNFKFDFLCKTDDDIFVRWDTVAQELMDIGPTHYYWRGLAFWDMVPIHNPENKNSDSQYKLGVFPPYVAGSLYIFSRDVVTLLTYPGPRFFTKNEDQNIGIWLHPFNVKPIHDRRIQQWDVCENDMLAKHFSDDFVPAESMHSMYKNVVENRPLCQGFRQVYCTACYSCVGRVNHWRDWGVACDTLKGITSLSKNAPLYAGQYSVDIKDPMPAYSTKDEWILPGLLSDASSIYSDSDDWARLHWAIWTTDPTTTWQARHYQAIETVFVHNPDAILLILSNTLPADYFQDYTRQGYQIHILSFSKELLIKRKWFFSPNTEEWLKRWDEWSEGGEFFPVHLADYLRLVALYKYGGLYMDMDALWVRAPGDGVTEFIGADLSDNDNDRSWTLDETNTYLANGVMRFQRGRSMFRHIAEGYFTVTNYDPKCFNCGGPKAFTTYVKTHRSTLENNGLRILPRQALYPFNWKEVESALKSSKDAEEQLQKIEERGIGLHLYGKVTSRKAIEEGSVVAAALKIWSLDIFTTSHNNVAAGFTSTSLPILQGPTTLYYHVLPPTSSGPSTIKGTVIEKAPGAFQGVDAIFVRGVHRPAPNASPKLQTTKKASIEITVREGSVAMDALGAGNRKVELDLGESVTMAQLNQALSRLRYIPPPSAWTGADQVTIDVIFGDMQHELVIPVVRKVRTPQHLSNKA
;
A
#
# COMPACT_ATOMS: atom_id res chain seq x y z
N MET A 1 -33.86 15.03 -4.20
CA MET A 1 -34.38 16.30 -4.76
C MET A 1 -35.46 16.87 -3.84
N ILE A 2 -35.19 17.93 -3.06
CA ILE A 2 -36.22 18.68 -2.34
C ILE A 2 -36.54 19.91 -3.19
N MET A 3 -37.63 19.84 -3.95
CA MET A 3 -38.11 20.97 -4.74
C MET A 3 -38.65 22.05 -3.79
N LYS A 4 -38.25 23.31 -3.98
CA LYS A 4 -38.82 24.43 -3.22
C LYS A 4 -40.30 24.62 -3.55
N SER A 5 -41.05 25.06 -2.54
CA SER A 5 -42.48 25.31 -2.62
C SER A 5 -42.82 26.36 -3.68
N THR A 6 -43.81 26.05 -4.51
CA THR A 6 -44.41 26.97 -5.46
C THR A 6 -45.50 27.81 -4.79
N THR A 7 -45.98 28.86 -5.47
CA THR A 7 -47.15 29.62 -5.01
C THR A 7 -48.37 28.72 -4.81
N LEU A 8 -48.52 27.67 -5.62
CA LEU A 8 -49.56 26.65 -5.46
C LEU A 8 -49.39 25.88 -4.15
N ASP A 9 -48.15 25.49 -3.81
CA ASP A 9 -47.84 24.79 -2.55
C ASP A 9 -48.17 25.66 -1.32
N ILE A 10 -48.00 26.99 -1.43
CA ILE A 10 -48.41 27.95 -0.39
C ILE A 10 -49.94 28.00 -0.26
N TYR A 11 -50.68 28.09 -1.38
CA TYR A 11 -52.15 28.07 -1.34
C TYR A 11 -52.70 26.77 -0.76
N VAL A 12 -52.10 25.63 -1.10
CA VAL A 12 -52.44 24.33 -0.50
C VAL A 12 -52.09 24.32 0.99
N GLY A 13 -50.94 24.86 1.39
CA GLY A 13 -50.58 25.03 2.80
C GLY A 13 -51.60 25.88 3.58
N ILE A 14 -52.10 26.96 2.99
CA ILE A 14 -53.15 27.81 3.56
C ILE A 14 -54.47 27.03 3.71
N LEU A 15 -54.85 26.19 2.74
CA LEU A 15 -56.03 25.32 2.85
C LEU A 15 -55.92 24.36 4.04
N TRP A 16 -54.76 23.72 4.23
CA TRP A 16 -54.51 22.88 5.40
C TRP A 16 -54.51 23.68 6.71
N CYS A 17 -53.94 24.89 6.72
CA CYS A 17 -53.99 25.79 7.86
C CYS A 17 -55.43 26.20 8.24
N MET A 18 -56.29 26.48 7.25
CA MET A 18 -57.70 26.78 7.49
C MET A 18 -58.46 25.57 8.06
N LEU A 19 -58.16 24.36 7.56
CA LEU A 19 -58.72 23.12 8.09
C LEU A 19 -58.31 22.89 9.56
N VAL A 20 -57.03 23.14 9.87
CA VAL A 20 -56.51 23.14 11.24
C VAL A 20 -57.27 24.13 12.13
N GLY A 21 -57.51 25.36 11.65
CA GLY A 21 -58.29 26.37 12.37
C GLY A 21 -59.73 25.93 12.63
N LEU A 22 -60.39 25.34 11.63
CA LEU A 22 -61.75 24.81 11.76
C LEU A 22 -61.83 23.69 12.80
N TRP A 23 -60.93 22.70 12.72
CA TRP A 23 -60.91 21.59 13.66
C TRP A 23 -60.50 21.99 15.06
N SER A 24 -59.59 22.96 15.21
CA SER A 24 -59.23 23.52 16.52
C SER A 24 -60.42 24.24 17.16
N SER A 25 -61.18 25.03 16.38
CA SER A 25 -62.39 25.69 16.85
C SER A 25 -63.45 24.69 17.31
N TRP A 26 -63.70 23.63 16.54
CA TRP A 26 -64.65 22.58 16.90
C TRP A 26 -64.23 21.80 18.16
N LEU A 27 -62.97 21.37 18.22
CA LEU A 27 -62.41 20.67 19.39
C LEU A 27 -62.55 21.53 20.65
N THR A 28 -62.17 22.80 20.56
CA THR A 28 -62.22 23.76 21.65
C THR A 28 -63.66 24.04 22.10
N ASN A 29 -64.58 24.30 21.17
CA ASN A 29 -66.00 24.52 21.50
C ASN A 29 -66.63 23.31 22.19
N ASN A 30 -66.29 22.09 21.75
CA ASN A 30 -66.79 20.86 22.36
C ASN A 30 -66.18 20.62 23.75
N LEU A 31 -64.90 20.91 23.95
CA LEU A 31 -64.23 20.81 25.25
C LEU A 31 -64.75 21.86 26.24
N ILE A 32 -64.91 23.11 25.80
CA ILE A 32 -65.44 24.21 26.61
C ILE A 32 -66.87 23.91 27.07
N ARG A 33 -67.74 23.46 26.17
CA ARG A 33 -69.11 23.02 26.53
C ARG A 33 -69.07 21.95 27.61
N ARG A 34 -68.20 20.94 27.48
CA ARG A 34 -68.02 19.90 28.53
C ARG A 34 -67.53 20.50 29.84
N TRP A 35 -66.52 21.35 29.79
CA TRP A 35 -65.89 21.87 30.98
C TRP A 35 -66.82 22.74 31.79
N PHE A 36 -67.64 23.58 31.14
CA PHE A 36 -68.66 24.37 31.83
C PHE A 36 -69.83 23.55 32.38
N ILE A 37 -70.09 22.35 31.84
CA ILE A 37 -71.12 21.44 32.37
C ILE A 37 -70.63 20.70 33.63
N HIS A 38 -69.33 20.35 33.70
CA HIS A 38 -68.80 19.45 34.74
C HIS A 38 -67.83 20.10 35.73
N TYR A 39 -67.36 21.32 35.48
CA TYR A 39 -66.36 21.99 36.30
C TYR A 39 -66.75 23.45 36.52
N GLU A 40 -66.32 24.01 37.66
CA GLU A 40 -66.41 25.45 37.90
C GLU A 40 -65.58 26.24 36.87
N PRO A 41 -65.92 27.52 36.61
CA PRO A 41 -65.28 28.33 35.57
C PRO A 41 -63.75 28.40 35.68
N ARG A 42 -63.21 28.40 36.90
CA ARG A 42 -61.76 28.54 37.15
C ARG A 42 -60.95 27.33 36.66
N PRO A 43 -61.22 26.07 37.07
CA PRO A 43 -60.56 24.89 36.50
C PRO A 43 -60.74 24.74 34.97
N ALA A 44 -61.91 25.12 34.44
CA ALA A 44 -62.18 25.07 33.00
C ALA A 44 -61.27 26.03 32.21
N LEU A 45 -61.08 27.26 32.72
CA LEU A 45 -60.18 28.25 32.12
C LEU A 45 -58.71 27.81 32.18
N ILE A 46 -58.27 27.20 33.28
CA ILE A 46 -56.90 26.67 33.40
C ILE A 46 -56.65 25.60 32.33
N ARG A 47 -57.57 24.64 32.16
CA ARG A 47 -57.44 23.59 31.14
C ARG A 47 -57.45 24.14 29.71
N LEU A 48 -58.27 25.16 29.45
CA LEU A 48 -58.29 25.85 28.17
C LEU A 48 -56.94 26.52 27.87
N PHE A 49 -56.39 27.21 28.86
CA PHE A 49 -55.10 27.88 28.74
C PHE A 49 -53.95 26.87 28.53
N THR A 50 -53.95 25.75 29.26
CA THR A 50 -52.98 24.66 29.05
C THR A 50 -53.08 24.07 27.65
N LEU A 51 -54.30 23.80 27.15
CA LEU A 51 -54.50 23.28 25.80
C LEU A 51 -54.03 24.26 24.72
N ALA A 52 -54.34 25.54 24.88
CA ALA A 52 -53.88 26.60 23.98
C ALA A 52 -52.34 26.69 23.95
N THR A 53 -51.70 26.49 25.12
CA THR A 53 -50.24 26.49 25.26
C THR A 53 -49.61 25.30 24.53
N ILE A 54 -50.13 24.08 24.75
CA ILE A 54 -49.67 22.86 24.05
C ILE A 54 -49.82 23.03 22.54
N TYR A 55 -50.94 23.60 22.08
CA TYR A 55 -51.19 23.84 20.68
C TYR A 55 -50.20 24.84 20.08
N TRP A 56 -49.94 25.96 20.78
CA TRP A 56 -48.94 26.94 20.35
C TRP A 56 -47.55 26.31 20.20
N PHE A 57 -47.08 25.58 21.21
CA PHE A 57 -45.77 24.92 21.16
C PHE A 57 -45.70 23.89 20.04
N SER A 58 -46.78 23.16 19.77
CA SER A 58 -46.85 22.20 18.66
C SER A 58 -46.71 22.91 17.31
N VAL A 59 -47.42 24.02 17.09
CA VAL A 59 -47.32 24.83 15.86
C VAL A 59 -45.89 25.32 15.68
N VAL A 60 -45.28 25.93 16.71
CA VAL A 60 -43.91 26.43 16.65
C VAL A 60 -42.93 25.29 16.34
N THR A 61 -43.08 24.13 16.99
CA THR A 61 -42.20 22.98 16.80
C THR A 61 -42.29 22.43 15.38
N PHE A 62 -43.50 22.17 14.87
CA PHE A 62 -43.67 21.59 13.53
C PHE A 62 -43.28 22.57 12.41
N VAL A 63 -43.64 23.85 12.54
CA VAL A 63 -43.23 24.88 11.56
C VAL A 63 -41.71 25.04 11.54
N SER A 64 -41.06 25.05 12.70
CA SER A 64 -39.60 25.13 12.78
C SER A 64 -38.90 23.86 12.26
N TYR A 65 -39.49 22.69 12.47
CA TYR A 65 -38.91 21.40 12.04
C TYR A 65 -38.94 21.21 10.52
N PHE A 66 -40.06 21.54 9.86
CA PHE A 66 -40.18 21.35 8.41
C PHE A 66 -39.59 22.50 7.59
N GLY A 67 -39.45 23.69 8.18
CA GLY A 67 -38.87 24.89 7.55
C GLY A 67 -39.81 25.58 6.53
N ASP A 68 -39.49 26.82 6.18
CA ASP A 68 -40.30 27.68 5.30
C ASP A 68 -40.48 27.11 3.88
N ASP A 69 -39.55 26.25 3.45
CA ASP A 69 -39.55 25.66 2.11
C ASP A 69 -40.60 24.52 1.94
N LYS A 70 -41.32 24.11 3.01
CA LYS A 70 -42.33 23.02 3.00
C LYS A 70 -43.65 23.43 3.66
N PRO A 71 -44.44 24.34 3.07
CA PRO A 71 -45.61 24.96 3.71
C PRO A 71 -46.79 24.00 3.94
N ILE A 72 -46.82 22.81 3.30
CA ILE A 72 -47.93 21.85 3.42
C ILE A 72 -47.76 20.92 4.64
N TRP A 73 -46.53 20.43 4.85
CA TRP A 73 -46.23 19.38 5.83
C TRP A 73 -46.52 19.73 7.31
N PRO A 74 -46.15 20.92 7.83
CA PRO A 74 -46.47 21.30 9.20
C PRO A 74 -47.97 21.25 9.47
N TRP A 75 -48.78 21.82 8.56
CA TRP A 75 -50.22 21.90 8.74
C TRP A 75 -50.90 20.54 8.56
N MET A 76 -50.42 19.69 7.67
CA MET A 76 -50.89 18.31 7.56
C MET A 76 -50.63 17.50 8.84
N ALA A 77 -49.45 17.62 9.44
CA ALA A 77 -49.12 16.93 10.69
C ALA A 77 -50.01 17.39 11.86
N ILE A 78 -50.22 18.70 11.98
CA ILE A 78 -51.11 19.29 12.99
C ILE A 78 -52.57 18.86 12.75
N SER A 79 -53.03 18.86 11.49
CA SER A 79 -54.35 18.35 11.10
C SER A 79 -54.54 16.89 11.51
N ALA A 80 -53.55 16.02 11.27
CA ALA A 80 -53.64 14.61 11.65
C ALA A 80 -53.79 14.43 13.17
N LEU A 81 -53.01 15.17 13.96
CA LEU A 81 -53.12 15.15 15.42
C LEU A 81 -54.50 15.64 15.90
N LEU A 82 -55.01 16.72 15.31
CA LEU A 82 -56.34 17.25 15.62
C LEU A 82 -57.46 16.29 15.21
N ALA A 83 -57.33 15.60 14.07
CA ALA A 83 -58.29 14.58 13.62
C ALA A 83 -58.37 13.42 14.63
N VAL A 84 -57.23 12.93 15.09
CA VAL A 84 -57.17 11.88 16.13
C VAL A 84 -57.79 12.36 17.43
N ALA A 85 -57.44 13.58 17.88
CA ALA A 85 -58.00 14.16 19.10
C ALA A 85 -59.53 14.34 19.03
N GLN A 86 -60.05 14.78 17.88
CA GLN A 86 -61.48 14.90 17.61
C GLN A 86 -62.19 13.54 17.61
N ILE A 87 -61.61 12.53 16.96
CA ILE A 87 -62.15 11.16 16.95
C ILE A 87 -62.20 10.59 18.36
N ILE A 88 -61.11 10.71 19.14
CA ILE A 88 -61.05 10.29 20.54
C ILE A 88 -62.12 11.03 21.35
N GLN A 89 -62.28 12.33 21.17
CA GLN A 89 -63.29 13.11 21.86
C GLN A 89 -64.71 12.62 21.55
N ILE A 90 -65.04 12.43 20.27
CA ILE A 90 -66.36 11.97 19.83
C ILE A 90 -66.66 10.57 20.38
N ILE A 91 -65.67 9.67 20.36
CA ILE A 91 -65.79 8.31 20.90
C ILE A 91 -65.93 8.34 22.44
N HIS A 92 -65.14 9.16 23.14
CA HIS A 92 -65.18 9.26 24.60
C HIS A 92 -66.50 9.87 25.11
N PHE A 93 -67.10 10.79 24.36
CA PHE A 93 -68.44 11.34 24.68
C PHE A 93 -69.55 10.28 24.66
N ARG A 94 -69.34 9.14 23.97
CA ARG A 94 -70.28 8.02 23.95
C ARG A 94 -70.29 7.21 25.27
N PHE A 95 -69.13 7.07 25.91
CA PHE A 95 -69.01 6.34 27.18
C PHE A 95 -69.72 7.07 28.35
N GLN A 96 -69.99 8.37 28.24
CA GLN A 96 -70.64 9.17 29.30
C GLN A 96 -72.08 9.62 28.96
N GLY A 97 -72.68 9.12 27.86
CA GLY A 97 -74.13 9.14 27.66
C GLY A 97 -74.81 10.49 27.33
N ASN A 98 -74.12 11.50 26.76
CA ASN A 98 -74.73 12.82 26.51
C ASN A 98 -74.43 13.41 25.11
N TYR A 99 -75.07 12.85 24.07
CA TYR A 99 -75.28 13.56 22.79
C TYR A 99 -76.79 13.66 22.51
N ARG A 100 -77.39 14.81 22.80
CA ARG A 100 -78.71 15.19 22.26
C ARG A 100 -78.54 16.45 21.42
N VAL A 101 -78.48 16.28 20.11
CA VAL A 101 -78.65 17.39 19.15
C VAL A 101 -80.14 17.51 18.88
N GLY A 102 -80.69 18.69 19.14
CA GLY A 102 -82.10 19.00 18.90
C GLY A 102 -82.44 18.96 17.41
N SER A 103 -83.51 18.25 17.08
CA SER A 103 -84.27 18.40 15.83
C SER A 103 -85.72 18.77 16.19
N PRO A 104 -86.41 19.62 15.41
CA PRO A 104 -87.78 20.02 15.71
C PRO A 104 -88.77 18.87 15.46
N LYS A 105 -89.86 18.89 16.23
CA LYS A 105 -90.99 17.95 16.16
C LYS A 105 -91.58 17.84 14.74
N SER A 106 -91.73 16.61 14.26
CA SER A 106 -92.78 16.21 13.32
C SER A 106 -93.19 14.76 13.60
N SER A 107 -94.46 14.48 13.35
CA SER A 107 -95.29 13.42 13.89
C SER A 107 -95.18 12.05 13.19
N ARG A 108 -95.77 11.04 13.86
CA ARG A 108 -96.20 9.70 13.41
C ARG A 108 -95.20 8.53 13.47
N GLY A 109 -95.44 7.65 14.44
CA GLY A 109 -96.05 6.33 14.15
C GLY A 109 -95.12 5.16 13.83
N SER A 110 -94.67 4.49 14.90
CA SER A 110 -94.51 3.02 15.07
C SER A 110 -94.23 2.14 13.83
N LEU A 111 -93.07 1.49 13.80
CA LEU A 111 -92.96 0.01 13.85
C LEU A 111 -91.49 -0.41 14.04
N GLY A 112 -91.28 -1.46 14.84
CA GLY A 112 -90.00 -1.82 15.46
C GLY A 112 -88.87 -2.26 14.51
N GLY A 113 -87.64 -1.99 14.96
CA GLY A 113 -86.39 -2.45 14.37
C GLY A 113 -85.26 -2.25 15.37
N THR A 114 -84.43 -3.28 15.51
CA THR A 114 -83.39 -3.54 16.50
C THR A 114 -82.29 -2.47 16.55
N GLY A 115 -81.58 -2.40 17.70
CA GLY A 115 -80.55 -1.42 18.03
C GLY A 115 -79.31 -1.38 17.12
N ALA A 116 -79.48 -0.92 15.89
CA ALA A 116 -78.41 -0.54 14.96
C ALA A 116 -78.36 0.98 14.68
N GLY A 117 -79.36 1.75 15.13
CA GLY A 117 -79.44 3.19 14.89
C GLY A 117 -78.45 4.04 15.70
N SER A 118 -77.96 3.52 16.83
CA SER A 118 -77.01 4.22 17.71
C SER A 118 -75.55 3.83 17.45
N ASP A 119 -75.18 3.32 16.29
CA ASP A 119 -73.78 3.26 15.84
C ASP A 119 -73.57 4.14 14.59
N LEU A 120 -74.57 4.18 13.70
CA LEU A 120 -74.54 5.02 12.50
C LEU A 120 -74.40 6.52 12.79
N ASP A 121 -75.05 7.06 13.82
CA ASP A 121 -75.06 8.52 14.06
C ASP A 121 -73.66 9.11 14.36
N HIS A 122 -72.83 8.42 15.14
CA HIS A 122 -71.45 8.80 15.52
C HIS A 122 -70.52 8.71 14.32
N TRP A 123 -70.66 7.62 13.55
CA TRP A 123 -69.92 7.46 12.32
C TRP A 123 -70.31 8.56 11.33
N MET A 124 -71.58 8.96 11.30
CA MET A 124 -72.06 10.10 10.52
C MET A 124 -71.45 11.43 11.00
N VAL A 125 -71.28 11.64 12.32
CA VAL A 125 -70.62 12.83 12.88
C VAL A 125 -69.14 12.85 12.53
N ILE A 126 -68.40 11.76 12.78
CA ILE A 126 -66.97 11.63 12.42
C ILE A 126 -66.80 11.80 10.90
N LEU A 127 -67.68 11.20 10.10
CA LEU A 127 -67.67 11.33 8.66
C LEU A 127 -67.85 12.80 8.24
N ARG A 128 -68.84 13.51 8.81
CA ARG A 128 -69.14 14.90 8.46
C ARG A 128 -68.11 15.91 8.98
N THR A 129 -67.53 15.70 10.15
CA THR A 129 -66.65 16.68 10.80
C THR A 129 -65.17 16.41 10.56
N VAL A 130 -64.75 15.16 10.41
CA VAL A 130 -63.33 14.80 10.24
C VAL A 130 -63.06 14.27 8.83
N VAL A 131 -63.79 13.23 8.40
CA VAL A 131 -63.45 12.53 7.15
C VAL A 131 -63.75 13.37 5.91
N VAL A 132 -64.92 14.03 5.83
CA VAL A 132 -65.33 14.81 4.65
C VAL A 132 -64.47 16.07 4.47
N PRO A 133 -64.28 16.94 5.48
CA PRO A 133 -63.41 18.12 5.33
C PRO A 133 -61.95 17.74 5.04
N GLY A 134 -61.43 16.72 5.74
CA GLY A 134 -60.07 16.22 5.51
C GLY A 134 -59.91 15.58 4.13
N GLY A 135 -60.91 14.84 3.67
CA GLY A 135 -60.95 14.22 2.35
C GLY A 135 -61.00 15.24 1.22
N ILE A 136 -61.79 16.31 1.35
CA ILE A 136 -61.86 17.40 0.36
C ILE A 136 -60.50 18.09 0.22
N VAL A 137 -59.89 18.50 1.33
CA VAL A 137 -58.58 19.19 1.30
C VAL A 137 -57.49 18.25 0.76
N SER A 138 -57.54 16.95 1.10
CA SER A 138 -56.63 15.94 0.56
C SER A 138 -56.81 15.73 -0.95
N PHE A 139 -58.05 15.69 -1.43
CA PHE A 139 -58.36 15.54 -2.86
C PHE A 139 -57.91 16.77 -3.66
N ILE A 140 -58.15 17.99 -3.15
CA ILE A 140 -57.67 19.24 -3.75
C ILE A 140 -56.13 19.25 -3.78
N THR A 141 -55.49 18.84 -2.68
CA THR A 141 -54.03 18.70 -2.60
C THR A 141 -53.51 17.76 -3.68
N MET A 142 -54.13 16.57 -3.82
CA MET A 142 -53.77 15.59 -4.85
C MET A 142 -53.92 16.17 -6.25
N MET A 143 -55.06 16.78 -6.59
CA MET A 143 -55.30 17.36 -7.91
C MET A 143 -54.34 18.50 -8.25
N MET A 144 -54.07 19.39 -7.29
CA MET A 144 -53.16 20.52 -7.48
C MET A 144 -51.71 20.05 -7.66
N LEU A 145 -51.25 19.07 -6.88
CA LEU A 145 -49.92 18.49 -7.04
C LEU A 145 -49.78 17.73 -8.37
N LEU A 146 -50.81 16.99 -8.80
CA LEU A 146 -50.84 16.33 -10.10
C LEU A 146 -50.82 17.34 -11.26
N TYR A 147 -51.59 18.43 -11.16
CA TYR A 147 -51.56 19.51 -12.14
C TYR A 147 -50.19 20.17 -12.22
N GLN A 148 -49.57 20.46 -11.08
CA GLN A 148 -48.21 21.01 -11.00
C GLN A 148 -47.15 20.08 -11.59
N ASN A 149 -47.34 18.76 -11.48
CA ASN A 149 -46.45 17.77 -12.09
C ASN A 149 -46.61 17.72 -13.62
N ASN A 150 -47.84 17.83 -14.13
CA ASN A 150 -48.14 17.78 -15.56
C ASN A 150 -47.88 19.10 -16.31
N ALA A 151 -47.94 20.26 -15.63
CA ALA A 151 -47.80 21.58 -16.24
C ALA A 151 -46.36 22.12 -16.29
N ARG A 152 -45.36 21.32 -15.89
CA ARG A 152 -43.94 21.68 -15.99
C ARG A 152 -43.37 21.12 -17.30
N PRO A 153 -43.28 21.89 -18.39
CA PRO A 153 -42.44 21.47 -19.51
C PRO A 153 -41.01 21.30 -19.00
N SER A 154 -40.32 20.25 -19.47
CA SER A 154 -38.89 20.12 -19.23
C SER A 154 -38.19 21.38 -19.72
N SER A 155 -37.22 21.87 -18.97
CA SER A 155 -36.42 23.03 -19.39
C SER A 155 -35.79 22.78 -20.77
N ALA A 156 -35.52 21.50 -21.06
CA ALA A 156 -35.08 20.99 -22.34
C ALA A 156 -36.12 21.21 -23.47
N GLU A 157 -37.41 20.92 -23.28
CA GLU A 157 -38.45 21.14 -24.31
C GLU A 157 -38.75 22.63 -24.57
N ALA A 158 -38.71 23.46 -23.52
CA ALA A 158 -38.95 24.90 -23.66
C ALA A 158 -37.82 25.66 -24.41
N LEU A 159 -36.60 25.13 -24.36
CA LEU A 159 -35.44 25.64 -25.14
C LEU A 159 -35.26 24.89 -26.47
N ALA A 160 -35.57 23.58 -26.52
CA ALA A 160 -35.53 22.79 -27.74
C ALA A 160 -36.54 23.29 -28.77
N THR A 161 -37.69 23.85 -28.39
CA THR A 161 -38.62 24.46 -29.36
C THR A 161 -38.03 25.65 -30.13
N ALA A 162 -36.89 26.21 -29.73
CA ALA A 162 -36.13 27.20 -30.52
C ALA A 162 -35.00 26.59 -31.37
N GLY A 163 -34.52 25.37 -31.04
CA GLY A 163 -33.41 24.69 -31.73
C GLY A 163 -33.75 23.36 -32.43
N ALA A 164 -34.98 22.86 -32.26
CA ALA A 164 -35.44 21.56 -32.74
C ALA A 164 -35.55 21.48 -34.27
N ALA A 165 -35.46 22.61 -34.98
CA ALA A 165 -35.32 22.62 -36.44
C ALA A 165 -33.96 22.08 -36.92
N ALA A 166 -32.93 22.02 -36.06
CA ALA A 166 -31.58 21.62 -36.46
C ALA A 166 -31.19 20.16 -36.09
N ILE A 167 -31.92 19.49 -35.20
CA ILE A 167 -31.50 18.18 -34.63
C ILE A 167 -32.46 17.03 -35.00
N ALA A 168 -33.59 17.33 -35.63
CA ALA A 168 -34.52 16.32 -36.11
C ALA A 168 -34.16 15.79 -37.52
N SER A 169 -32.99 15.18 -37.67
CA SER A 169 -32.74 14.18 -38.73
C SER A 169 -31.39 13.48 -38.53
N ALA A 170 -31.43 12.22 -38.08
CA ALA A 170 -30.51 11.16 -38.53
C ALA A 170 -30.80 9.85 -37.79
N ASN A 171 -31.57 8.98 -38.44
CA ASN A 171 -31.59 7.56 -38.13
C ASN A 171 -30.26 6.92 -38.59
N ALA A 172 -29.75 5.97 -37.79
CA ALA A 172 -28.82 4.90 -38.19
C ALA A 172 -27.45 5.32 -38.81
N ALA A 173 -26.59 5.95 -38.01
CA ALA A 173 -25.11 5.86 -38.00
C ALA A 173 -24.62 6.77 -36.86
N LYS A 174 -23.51 6.42 -36.16
CA LYS A 174 -22.91 7.34 -35.17
C LYS A 174 -22.56 8.65 -35.89
N GLN A 175 -23.00 9.80 -35.37
CA GLN A 175 -22.82 11.10 -36.00
C GLN A 175 -21.33 11.45 -36.07
N VAL A 176 -20.83 11.83 -37.25
CA VAL A 176 -19.42 12.14 -37.49
C VAL A 176 -19.16 13.61 -37.19
N MET A 177 -18.23 13.92 -36.27
CA MET A 177 -17.92 15.31 -35.87
C MET A 177 -17.00 16.05 -36.85
N GLY A 178 -16.39 15.32 -37.80
CA GLY A 178 -15.50 15.85 -38.83
C GLY A 178 -14.75 14.73 -39.55
N ASN A 179 -13.93 15.06 -40.56
CA ASN A 179 -13.08 14.09 -41.25
C ASN A 179 -11.60 14.39 -40.94
N ALA A 180 -11.19 14.08 -39.70
CA ALA A 180 -9.81 14.22 -39.22
C ALA A 180 -9.28 12.88 -38.70
N GLN A 181 -7.95 12.70 -38.72
CA GLN A 181 -7.28 11.50 -38.20
C GLN A 181 -7.51 11.29 -36.71
N LEU A 182 -7.55 12.37 -35.91
CA LEU A 182 -7.91 12.34 -34.50
C LEU A 182 -9.06 13.30 -34.20
N GLN A 183 -10.07 12.80 -33.48
CA GLN A 183 -11.27 13.54 -33.11
C GLN A 183 -11.49 13.50 -31.60
N ILE A 184 -11.54 14.66 -30.95
CA ILE A 184 -11.80 14.77 -29.51
C ILE A 184 -13.14 15.43 -29.21
N LEU A 185 -13.86 14.88 -28.23
CA LEU A 185 -15.10 15.46 -27.68
C LEU A 185 -14.82 16.01 -26.28
N ILE A 186 -15.08 17.29 -26.04
CA ILE A 186 -14.84 17.94 -24.76
C ILE A 186 -16.19 18.28 -24.11
N LEU A 187 -16.43 17.74 -22.92
CA LEU A 187 -17.60 18.07 -22.10
C LEU A 187 -17.16 18.93 -20.92
N ILE A 188 -17.69 20.15 -20.82
CA ILE A 188 -17.37 21.09 -19.76
C ILE A 188 -18.57 21.22 -18.83
N VAL A 189 -18.44 20.79 -17.60
CA VAL A 189 -19.53 20.86 -16.62
C VAL A 189 -19.68 22.28 -16.10
N THR A 190 -20.92 22.78 -16.12
CA THR A 190 -21.24 24.14 -15.65
C THR A 190 -22.59 24.14 -14.94
N SER A 191 -23.08 25.32 -14.54
CA SER A 191 -24.37 25.48 -13.88
C SER A 191 -25.17 26.68 -14.38
N TRP A 192 -26.42 26.78 -13.92
CA TRP A 192 -27.31 27.91 -14.18
C TRP A 192 -26.94 29.21 -13.44
N THR A 193 -25.88 29.24 -12.63
CA THR A 193 -25.55 30.42 -11.81
C THR A 193 -25.00 31.59 -12.65
N PRO A 194 -25.22 32.85 -12.25
CA PRO A 194 -24.58 34.00 -12.91
C PRO A 194 -23.06 33.94 -12.90
N LYS A 195 -22.47 33.31 -11.86
CA LYS A 195 -21.03 33.08 -11.76
C LYS A 195 -20.55 32.10 -12.82
N ALA A 196 -21.25 30.97 -13.00
CA ALA A 196 -20.96 30.01 -14.05
C ALA A 196 -21.08 30.62 -15.46
N ALA A 197 -22.02 31.54 -15.68
CA ALA A 197 -22.09 32.29 -16.95
C ALA A 197 -20.83 33.11 -17.23
N ARG A 198 -20.20 33.72 -16.21
CA ARG A 198 -18.91 34.39 -16.37
C ARG A 198 -17.78 33.39 -16.63
N LYS A 199 -17.71 32.31 -15.87
CA LYS A 199 -16.70 31.25 -16.05
C LYS A 199 -16.72 30.65 -17.47
N ARG A 200 -17.91 30.43 -18.06
CA ARG A 200 -18.03 30.01 -19.47
C ARG A 200 -17.43 31.04 -20.43
N GLN A 201 -17.68 32.32 -20.20
CA GLN A 201 -17.09 33.39 -21.00
C GLN A 201 -15.55 33.42 -20.83
N ASP A 202 -15.05 33.32 -19.61
CA ASP A 202 -13.61 33.25 -19.32
C ASP A 202 -12.97 32.06 -20.04
N GLY A 203 -13.61 30.89 -20.00
CA GLY A 203 -13.17 29.68 -20.70
C GLY A 203 -13.04 29.88 -22.22
N ARG A 204 -14.03 30.53 -22.84
CA ARG A 204 -14.02 30.87 -24.29
C ARG A 204 -12.93 31.87 -24.66
N GLU A 205 -12.59 32.79 -23.76
CA GLU A 205 -11.59 33.83 -24.00
C GLU A 205 -10.16 33.40 -23.67
N THR A 206 -9.99 32.28 -22.96
CA THR A 206 -8.72 31.82 -22.40
C THR A 206 -8.38 30.38 -22.79
N THR A 207 -8.62 29.39 -21.93
CA THR A 207 -8.20 27.99 -22.11
C THR A 207 -8.65 27.42 -23.46
N LEU A 208 -9.89 27.66 -23.92
CA LEU A 208 -10.37 27.15 -25.20
C LEU A 208 -9.67 27.76 -26.42
N ARG A 209 -9.01 28.92 -26.28
CA ARG A 209 -8.18 29.49 -27.35
C ARG A 209 -6.84 28.78 -27.54
N LEU A 210 -6.44 27.94 -26.58
CA LEU A 210 -5.24 27.10 -26.70
C LEU A 210 -5.48 25.85 -27.55
N LEU A 211 -6.73 25.53 -27.92
CA LEU A 211 -7.01 24.41 -28.81
C LEU A 211 -6.38 24.66 -30.19
N PRO A 212 -5.64 23.69 -30.75
CA PRO A 212 -5.12 23.80 -32.11
C PRO A 212 -6.26 24.00 -33.13
N PRO A 213 -6.05 24.80 -34.19
CA PRO A 213 -7.06 24.99 -35.21
C PRO A 213 -7.41 23.65 -35.88
N PRO A 214 -8.71 23.39 -36.18
CA PRO A 214 -9.12 22.16 -36.86
C PRO A 214 -8.37 21.96 -38.18
N SER A 215 -7.85 20.75 -38.38
CA SER A 215 -7.07 20.34 -39.55
C SER A 215 -7.42 18.91 -39.96
N ALA A 216 -6.80 18.41 -41.04
CA ALA A 216 -6.95 17.02 -41.45
C ALA A 216 -6.39 16.03 -40.39
N GLN A 217 -5.49 16.47 -39.52
CA GLN A 217 -4.89 15.65 -38.46
C GLN A 217 -5.71 15.68 -37.17
N PHE A 218 -6.28 16.84 -36.82
CA PHE A 218 -6.93 17.05 -35.52
C PHE A 218 -8.22 17.84 -35.66
N SER A 219 -9.29 17.34 -35.05
CA SER A 219 -10.55 18.05 -34.92
C SER A 219 -11.09 17.90 -33.50
N TYR A 220 -11.80 18.91 -33.03
CA TYR A 220 -12.42 18.89 -31.71
C TYR A 220 -13.86 19.40 -31.77
N THR A 221 -14.65 19.02 -30.79
CA THR A 221 -15.96 19.61 -30.51
C THR A 221 -16.07 19.76 -29.00
N TYR A 222 -16.56 20.89 -28.52
CA TYR A 222 -16.80 21.09 -27.09
C TYR A 222 -18.25 21.50 -26.81
N LYS A 223 -18.76 21.11 -25.65
CA LYS A 223 -20.06 21.54 -25.14
C LYS A 223 -20.00 21.86 -23.65
N PHE A 224 -20.58 23.00 -23.28
CA PHE A 224 -20.91 23.32 -21.90
C PHE A 224 -22.19 22.59 -21.51
N ILE A 225 -22.11 21.64 -20.58
CA ILE A 225 -23.25 20.80 -20.22
C ILE A 225 -23.98 21.36 -18.99
N LEU A 226 -25.28 21.56 -19.13
CA LEU A 226 -26.20 22.01 -18.08
C LEU A 226 -27.30 20.98 -17.89
N GLY A 227 -27.73 20.77 -16.65
CA GLY A 227 -29.02 20.14 -16.39
C GLY A 227 -30.19 21.11 -16.62
N GLU A 228 -31.37 20.68 -16.21
CA GLU A 228 -32.56 21.50 -16.05
C GLU A 228 -32.43 22.44 -14.85
N ALA A 229 -33.09 23.60 -14.96
CA ALA A 229 -33.03 24.61 -13.92
C ALA A 229 -33.44 24.04 -12.54
N PRO A 230 -32.62 24.20 -11.48
CA PRO A 230 -32.89 23.60 -10.17
C PRO A 230 -34.21 24.08 -9.54
N THR A 231 -34.65 25.29 -9.89
CA THR A 231 -35.91 25.88 -9.42
C THR A 231 -36.50 26.78 -10.50
N ALA A 232 -37.81 27.01 -10.43
CA ALA A 232 -38.50 27.96 -11.31
C ALA A 232 -37.90 29.38 -11.23
N ARG A 233 -37.51 29.85 -10.04
CA ARG A 233 -36.86 31.15 -9.84
C ARG A 233 -35.55 31.27 -10.62
N VAL A 234 -34.72 30.22 -10.60
CA VAL A 234 -33.45 30.20 -11.35
C VAL A 234 -33.74 30.18 -12.86
N ARG A 235 -34.71 29.38 -13.29
CA ARG A 235 -35.15 29.33 -14.68
C ARG A 235 -35.60 30.71 -15.18
N ASP A 236 -36.42 31.41 -14.40
CA ASP A 236 -36.96 32.70 -14.79
C ASP A 236 -35.87 33.79 -14.79
N ALA A 237 -34.91 33.72 -13.85
CA ALA A 237 -33.81 34.68 -13.74
C ALA A 237 -32.73 34.51 -14.81
N MET A 238 -32.46 33.26 -15.24
CA MET A 238 -31.32 32.92 -16.09
C MET A 238 -31.70 32.33 -17.45
N GLY A 239 -32.93 31.86 -17.64
CA GLY A 239 -33.37 31.18 -18.86
C GLY A 239 -33.26 32.05 -20.11
N SER A 240 -33.68 33.32 -20.05
CA SER A 240 -33.55 34.26 -21.17
C SER A 240 -32.08 34.57 -21.50
N LYS A 241 -31.21 34.66 -20.48
CA LYS A 241 -29.77 34.90 -20.66
C LYS A 241 -29.07 33.70 -21.28
N LEU A 242 -29.39 32.49 -20.82
CA LEU A 242 -28.87 31.24 -21.37
C LEU A 242 -29.36 31.00 -22.80
N LYS A 243 -30.62 31.36 -23.10
CA LYS A 243 -31.13 31.35 -24.46
C LYS A 243 -30.33 32.28 -25.37
N ALA A 244 -30.14 33.54 -24.96
CA ALA A 244 -29.33 34.50 -25.72
C ALA A 244 -27.87 34.05 -25.87
N GLU A 245 -27.29 33.42 -24.84
CA GLU A 245 -25.95 32.83 -24.91
C GLU A 245 -25.89 31.67 -25.91
N GLN A 246 -26.88 30.78 -25.89
CA GLN A 246 -26.99 29.68 -26.83
C GLN A 246 -27.19 30.16 -28.27
N ASP A 247 -28.03 31.16 -28.47
CA ASP A 247 -28.26 31.77 -29.80
C ASP A 247 -26.98 32.41 -30.34
N LYS A 248 -26.10 32.91 -29.47
CA LYS A 248 -24.83 33.55 -29.82
C LYS A 248 -23.70 32.56 -30.11
N TYR A 249 -23.52 31.54 -29.27
CA TYR A 249 -22.34 30.66 -29.31
C TYR A 249 -22.64 29.22 -29.73
N GLY A 250 -23.88 28.75 -29.58
CA GLY A 250 -24.28 27.40 -29.98
C GLY A 250 -23.59 26.25 -29.23
N ASP A 251 -22.89 26.54 -28.12
CA ASP A 251 -22.01 25.61 -27.42
C ASP A 251 -22.60 25.07 -26.09
N LEU A 252 -23.85 25.41 -25.74
CA LEU A 252 -24.54 24.83 -24.59
C LEU A 252 -25.26 23.52 -24.96
N LEU A 253 -25.25 22.57 -24.03
CA LEU A 253 -25.98 21.32 -24.08
C LEU A 253 -26.84 21.18 -22.83
N PHE A 254 -28.17 21.17 -23.02
CA PHE A 254 -29.12 20.94 -21.93
C PHE A 254 -29.48 19.45 -21.85
N LEU A 255 -29.26 18.86 -20.69
CA LEU A 255 -29.52 17.45 -20.41
C LEU A 255 -30.81 17.30 -19.59
N PRO A 256 -31.60 16.22 -19.80
CA PRO A 256 -32.86 15.98 -19.10
C PRO A 256 -32.63 15.43 -17.68
N VAL A 257 -31.99 16.24 -16.84
CA VAL A 257 -31.57 15.91 -15.47
C VAL A 257 -31.46 17.20 -14.69
N SER A 258 -31.82 17.22 -13.40
CA SER A 258 -31.70 18.43 -12.57
C SER A 258 -30.26 18.95 -12.49
N ASP A 259 -30.08 20.27 -12.50
CA ASP A 259 -28.77 20.93 -12.35
C ASP A 259 -28.39 21.19 -10.88
N THR A 260 -28.86 20.35 -9.97
CA THR A 260 -28.49 20.35 -8.54
C THR A 260 -27.14 19.66 -8.31
N TYR A 261 -26.43 20.00 -7.24
CA TYR A 261 -25.13 19.39 -6.93
C TYR A 261 -25.27 17.89 -6.65
N GLU A 262 -26.37 17.49 -6.01
CA GLU A 262 -26.67 16.09 -5.70
C GLU A 262 -26.87 15.21 -6.95
N ASP A 263 -27.21 15.83 -8.09
CA ASP A 263 -27.46 15.14 -9.36
C ASP A 263 -26.29 15.30 -10.34
N LEU A 264 -25.12 15.77 -9.87
CA LEU A 264 -23.93 15.98 -10.69
C LEU A 264 -23.49 14.71 -11.43
N SER A 265 -23.46 13.56 -10.75
CA SER A 265 -23.13 12.27 -11.36
C SER A 265 -24.12 11.84 -12.43
N HIS A 266 -25.40 12.15 -12.25
CA HIS A 266 -26.42 11.91 -13.27
C HIS A 266 -26.23 12.82 -14.50
N LYS A 267 -25.87 14.08 -14.27
CA LYS A 267 -25.54 15.04 -15.33
C LYS A 267 -24.35 14.58 -16.16
N VAL A 268 -23.25 14.18 -15.52
CA VAL A 268 -22.08 13.64 -16.23
C VAL A 268 -22.43 12.37 -16.99
N PHE A 269 -23.18 11.45 -16.37
CA PHE A 269 -23.63 10.24 -17.06
C PHE A 269 -24.45 10.55 -18.32
N LYS A 270 -25.40 11.49 -18.25
CA LYS A 270 -26.19 11.92 -19.42
C LYS A 270 -25.34 12.63 -20.48
N GLY A 271 -24.30 13.36 -20.07
CA GLY A 271 -23.30 13.91 -20.99
C GLY A 271 -22.52 12.82 -21.72
N LEU A 272 -22.07 11.78 -21.02
CA LEU A 272 -21.40 10.62 -21.61
C LEU A 272 -22.31 9.85 -22.56
N GLU A 273 -23.59 9.64 -22.18
CA GLU A 273 -24.60 8.99 -23.02
C GLU A 273 -24.86 9.79 -24.30
N TRP A 274 -25.00 11.12 -24.20
CA TRP A 274 -25.12 11.99 -25.35
C TRP A 274 -23.88 11.91 -26.26
N GLY A 275 -22.68 11.99 -25.67
CA GLY A 275 -21.41 11.90 -26.40
C GLY A 275 -21.23 10.56 -27.11
N ASN A 276 -21.69 9.45 -26.52
CA ASN A 276 -21.63 8.11 -27.10
C ASN A 276 -22.37 7.97 -28.44
N ASN A 277 -23.21 8.93 -28.83
CA ASN A 277 -23.86 8.96 -30.14
C ASN A 277 -22.94 9.43 -31.28
N PHE A 278 -21.77 9.97 -30.96
CA PHE A 278 -20.81 10.51 -31.92
C PHE A 278 -19.64 9.55 -32.17
N LYS A 279 -19.00 9.73 -33.33
CA LYS A 279 -17.67 9.19 -33.61
C LYS A 279 -16.62 10.16 -33.09
N PHE A 280 -15.80 9.68 -32.16
CA PHE A 280 -14.65 10.38 -31.57
C PHE A 280 -13.64 9.32 -31.12
N ASP A 281 -12.38 9.72 -30.93
CA ASP A 281 -11.31 8.87 -30.44
C ASP A 281 -11.12 9.03 -28.93
N PHE A 282 -11.14 10.28 -28.47
CA PHE A 282 -11.09 10.63 -27.04
C PHE A 282 -12.25 11.52 -26.60
N LEU A 283 -12.73 11.31 -25.38
CA LEU A 283 -13.64 12.21 -24.67
C LEU A 283 -12.94 12.78 -23.45
N CYS A 284 -12.87 14.10 -23.36
CA CYS A 284 -12.32 14.82 -22.22
C CYS A 284 -13.45 15.45 -21.41
N LYS A 285 -13.47 15.26 -20.09
CA LYS A 285 -14.33 16.04 -19.19
C LYS A 285 -13.47 17.00 -18.38
N THR A 286 -13.95 18.23 -18.24
CA THR A 286 -13.41 19.19 -17.26
C THR A 286 -14.55 20.04 -16.68
N ASP A 287 -14.23 20.91 -15.72
CA ASP A 287 -15.19 21.84 -15.11
C ASP A 287 -14.98 23.27 -15.62
N ASP A 288 -16.00 24.11 -15.48
CA ASP A 288 -15.96 25.51 -15.94
C ASP A 288 -14.94 26.39 -15.20
N ASP A 289 -14.31 25.88 -14.15
CA ASP A 289 -13.27 26.56 -13.37
C ASP A 289 -11.90 25.89 -13.40
N ILE A 290 -11.64 25.12 -14.45
CA ILE A 290 -10.34 24.52 -14.71
C ILE A 290 -9.71 25.18 -15.93
N PHE A 291 -8.49 25.68 -15.77
CA PHE A 291 -7.66 26.08 -16.90
C PHE A 291 -6.88 24.88 -17.40
N VAL A 292 -7.11 24.48 -18.65
CA VAL A 292 -6.42 23.35 -19.28
C VAL A 292 -5.46 23.84 -20.37
N ARG A 293 -4.24 23.30 -20.41
CA ARG A 293 -3.27 23.45 -21.50
C ARG A 293 -3.70 22.60 -22.70
N TRP A 294 -4.77 23.00 -23.36
CA TRP A 294 -5.33 22.27 -24.49
C TRP A 294 -4.37 22.14 -25.68
N ASP A 295 -3.43 23.07 -25.82
CA ASP A 295 -2.30 22.97 -26.75
C ASP A 295 -1.44 21.74 -26.47
N THR A 296 -1.03 21.55 -25.21
CA THR A 296 -0.25 20.38 -24.78
C THR A 296 -1.08 19.10 -24.83
N VAL A 297 -2.32 19.12 -24.30
CA VAL A 297 -3.20 17.94 -24.28
C VAL A 297 -3.51 17.47 -25.70
N ALA A 298 -3.83 18.38 -26.62
CA ALA A 298 -4.09 18.01 -28.01
C ALA A 298 -2.85 17.40 -28.68
N GLN A 299 -1.67 17.99 -28.48
CA GLN A 299 -0.42 17.46 -29.03
C GLN A 299 -0.13 16.05 -28.50
N GLU A 300 -0.22 15.85 -27.19
CA GLU A 300 0.00 14.52 -26.60
C GLU A 300 -1.00 13.48 -27.13
N LEU A 301 -2.27 13.84 -27.32
CA LEU A 301 -3.26 12.91 -27.89
C LEU A 301 -3.02 12.63 -29.38
N MET A 302 -2.54 13.62 -30.14
CA MET A 302 -2.11 13.42 -31.54
C MET A 302 -0.93 12.46 -31.63
N ASP A 303 0.06 12.60 -30.75
CA ASP A 303 1.25 11.75 -30.71
C ASP A 303 0.91 10.31 -30.32
N ILE A 304 -0.06 10.13 -29.41
CA ILE A 304 -0.54 8.81 -28.97
C ILE A 304 -1.43 8.14 -30.03
N GLY A 305 -2.27 8.91 -30.74
CA GLY A 305 -3.28 8.39 -31.66
C GLY A 305 -4.46 7.70 -30.96
N PRO A 306 -5.44 7.16 -31.69
CA PRO A 306 -6.57 6.44 -31.11
C PRO A 306 -6.13 5.21 -30.30
N THR A 307 -6.65 5.06 -29.07
CA THR A 307 -6.29 3.96 -28.16
C THR A 307 -7.52 3.30 -27.53
N HIS A 308 -7.29 2.21 -26.81
CA HIS A 308 -8.30 1.42 -26.10
C HIS A 308 -7.99 1.37 -24.61
N TYR A 309 -9.04 1.22 -23.79
CA TYR A 309 -8.97 1.18 -22.32
C TYR A 309 -8.19 2.34 -21.70
N TYR A 310 -8.18 3.50 -22.38
CA TYR A 310 -7.46 4.68 -21.94
C TYR A 310 -8.34 5.49 -21.00
N TRP A 311 -7.88 5.66 -19.77
CA TRP A 311 -8.50 6.50 -18.77
C TRP A 311 -7.40 7.22 -18.00
N ARG A 312 -7.23 8.53 -18.24
CA ARG A 312 -6.14 9.33 -17.63
C ARG A 312 -6.69 10.48 -16.80
N GLY A 313 -6.06 10.75 -15.67
CA GLY A 313 -6.41 11.86 -14.77
C GLY A 313 -5.59 11.84 -13.48
N LEU A 314 -5.89 12.75 -12.54
CA LEU A 314 -5.26 12.72 -11.21
C LEU A 314 -5.85 11.58 -10.38
N ALA A 315 -5.20 10.42 -10.40
CA ALA A 315 -5.71 9.20 -9.78
C ALA A 315 -5.63 9.17 -8.23
N PHE A 316 -6.66 8.59 -7.62
CA PHE A 316 -6.83 8.29 -6.21
C PHE A 316 -7.05 6.79 -6.00
N TRP A 317 -6.36 6.23 -5.01
CA TRP A 317 -6.36 4.81 -4.66
C TRP A 317 -6.51 4.63 -3.16
N ASP A 318 -7.06 3.49 -2.75
CA ASP A 318 -7.17 3.10 -1.34
C ASP A 318 -7.84 4.18 -0.46
N MET A 319 -8.77 4.95 -1.03
CA MET A 319 -9.46 6.05 -0.36
C MET A 319 -10.66 5.53 0.42
N VAL A 320 -10.71 5.85 1.72
CA VAL A 320 -11.83 5.50 2.60
C VAL A 320 -12.95 6.54 2.44
N PRO A 321 -14.21 6.12 2.32
CA PRO A 321 -15.35 7.03 2.29
C PRO A 321 -15.40 7.92 3.53
N ILE A 322 -15.63 9.22 3.31
CA ILE A 322 -15.80 10.18 4.40
C ILE A 322 -17.27 10.14 4.80
N HIS A 323 -17.58 9.75 6.03
CA HIS A 323 -18.96 9.71 6.54
C HIS A 323 -19.36 10.96 7.34
N ASN A 324 -18.50 11.97 7.43
CA ASN A 324 -18.82 13.24 8.10
C ASN A 324 -19.74 14.11 7.22
N PRO A 325 -21.00 14.35 7.59
CA PRO A 325 -21.95 15.14 6.79
C PRO A 325 -21.50 16.58 6.52
N GLU A 326 -20.63 17.15 7.38
CA GLU A 326 -20.09 18.50 7.21
C GLU A 326 -19.05 18.58 6.08
N ASN A 327 -18.48 17.44 5.67
CA ASN A 327 -17.52 17.39 4.57
C ASN A 327 -18.26 17.36 3.23
N LYS A 328 -17.89 18.27 2.32
CA LYS A 328 -18.49 18.34 0.97
C LYS A 328 -18.33 17.05 0.17
N ASN A 329 -17.29 16.26 0.42
CA ASN A 329 -17.01 14.99 -0.26
C ASN A 329 -17.63 13.77 0.45
N SER A 330 -18.45 13.98 1.48
CA SER A 330 -19.01 12.89 2.27
C SER A 330 -19.97 11.99 1.50
N ASP A 331 -19.86 10.69 1.71
CA ASP A 331 -20.78 9.72 1.11
C ASP A 331 -21.31 8.78 2.18
N SER A 332 -22.54 9.04 2.62
CA SER A 332 -23.26 8.19 3.58
C SER A 332 -23.96 7.00 2.93
N GLN A 333 -24.08 6.99 1.60
CA GLN A 333 -24.78 5.94 0.85
C GLN A 333 -23.83 4.81 0.46
N TYR A 334 -22.54 5.12 0.26
CA TYR A 334 -21.52 4.12 -0.03
C TYR A 334 -21.13 3.34 1.23
N LYS A 335 -21.48 2.06 1.28
CA LYS A 335 -21.33 1.19 2.46
C LYS A 335 -20.08 0.30 2.46
N LEU A 336 -19.29 0.32 1.38
CA LEU A 336 -18.07 -0.49 1.28
C LEU A 336 -16.89 0.25 1.92
N GLY A 337 -15.88 -0.48 2.38
CA GLY A 337 -14.80 0.09 3.18
C GLY A 337 -13.85 1.03 2.43
N VAL A 338 -13.68 0.85 1.12
CA VAL A 338 -12.73 1.60 0.29
C VAL A 338 -13.36 1.86 -1.08
N PHE A 339 -13.12 3.03 -1.66
CA PHE A 339 -13.51 3.32 -3.04
C PHE A 339 -12.60 2.56 -4.03
N PRO A 340 -13.14 1.98 -5.12
CA PRO A 340 -12.34 1.63 -6.28
C PRO A 340 -11.50 2.82 -6.75
N PRO A 341 -10.37 2.58 -7.44
CA PRO A 341 -9.56 3.66 -7.98
C PRO A 341 -10.42 4.61 -8.82
N TYR A 342 -10.22 5.92 -8.65
CA TYR A 342 -10.91 6.96 -9.39
C TYR A 342 -9.95 8.11 -9.73
N VAL A 343 -10.37 9.07 -10.55
CA VAL A 343 -9.54 10.25 -10.91
C VAL A 343 -10.28 11.54 -10.56
N ALA A 344 -9.57 12.59 -10.16
CA ALA A 344 -10.15 13.88 -9.82
C ALA A 344 -11.09 14.43 -10.90
N GLY A 345 -12.15 15.12 -10.49
CA GLY A 345 -13.09 15.80 -11.39
C GLY A 345 -12.49 16.90 -12.26
N SER A 346 -11.28 17.40 -11.94
CA SER A 346 -10.65 18.54 -12.63
C SER A 346 -10.40 18.30 -14.11
N LEU A 347 -9.81 17.16 -14.48
CA LEU A 347 -9.66 16.73 -15.87
C LEU A 347 -9.52 15.22 -15.92
N TYR A 348 -10.35 14.59 -16.76
CA TYR A 348 -10.12 13.21 -17.15
C TYR A 348 -10.42 12.95 -18.62
N ILE A 349 -9.67 12.01 -19.19
CA ILE A 349 -9.68 11.69 -20.61
C ILE A 349 -9.98 10.20 -20.76
N PHE A 350 -10.96 9.88 -21.59
CA PHE A 350 -11.37 8.52 -21.91
C PHE A 350 -11.14 8.22 -23.39
N SER A 351 -10.73 6.99 -23.72
CA SER A 351 -10.93 6.44 -25.05
C SER A 351 -12.41 6.11 -25.31
N ARG A 352 -12.76 5.98 -26.58
CA ARG A 352 -14.13 5.73 -27.04
C ARG A 352 -14.79 4.48 -26.46
N ASP A 353 -14.04 3.41 -26.29
CA ASP A 353 -14.48 2.15 -25.71
C ASP A 353 -14.78 2.27 -24.21
N VAL A 354 -13.97 3.02 -23.45
CA VAL A 354 -14.23 3.32 -22.04
C VAL A 354 -15.55 4.07 -21.87
N VAL A 355 -15.84 5.06 -22.73
CA VAL A 355 -17.14 5.74 -22.73
C VAL A 355 -18.29 4.76 -23.05
N THR A 356 -18.05 3.77 -23.91
CA THR A 356 -19.05 2.72 -24.22
C THR A 356 -19.34 1.85 -23.00
N LEU A 357 -18.31 1.43 -22.26
CA LEU A 357 -18.45 0.69 -21.00
C LEU A 357 -19.20 1.52 -19.96
N LEU A 358 -18.80 2.79 -19.80
CA LEU A 358 -19.44 3.75 -18.92
C LEU A 358 -20.90 4.05 -19.32
N THR A 359 -21.33 3.76 -20.55
CA THR A 359 -22.71 4.01 -21.00
C THR A 359 -23.50 2.72 -21.26
N TYR A 360 -22.92 1.56 -20.95
CA TYR A 360 -23.57 0.28 -21.10
C TYR A 360 -24.86 0.18 -20.26
N PRO A 361 -26.00 -0.28 -20.82
CA PRO A 361 -27.26 -0.38 -20.09
C PRO A 361 -27.15 -1.43 -18.97
N GLY A 362 -27.36 -1.02 -17.72
CA GLY A 362 -27.27 -1.88 -16.55
C GLY A 362 -27.56 -1.15 -15.24
N PRO A 363 -27.72 -1.88 -14.13
CA PRO A 363 -27.90 -1.28 -12.81
C PRO A 363 -26.64 -0.51 -12.40
N ARG A 364 -26.82 0.68 -11.82
CA ARG A 364 -25.71 1.57 -11.45
C ARG A 364 -25.95 2.18 -10.09
N PHE A 365 -24.86 2.34 -9.35
CA PHE A 365 -24.85 3.06 -8.10
C PHE A 365 -24.41 4.50 -8.35
N PHE A 366 -25.21 5.48 -7.94
CA PHE A 366 -24.91 6.91 -8.06
C PHE A 366 -24.56 7.46 -6.67
N THR A 367 -23.47 8.21 -6.61
CA THR A 367 -23.07 9.03 -5.47
C THR A 367 -23.19 10.49 -5.88
N LYS A 368 -22.99 11.42 -4.95
CA LYS A 368 -23.02 12.85 -5.28
C LYS A 368 -21.75 13.34 -6.01
N ASN A 369 -20.65 12.60 -5.89
CA ASN A 369 -19.36 12.96 -6.49
C ASN A 369 -19.16 12.11 -7.76
N GLU A 370 -19.13 12.77 -8.91
CA GLU A 370 -19.10 12.13 -10.22
C GLU A 370 -17.79 11.40 -10.49
N ASP A 371 -16.68 11.91 -9.95
CA ASP A 371 -15.36 11.31 -10.06
C ASP A 371 -15.31 9.92 -9.43
N GLN A 372 -15.82 9.79 -8.21
CA GLN A 372 -15.95 8.51 -7.50
C GLN A 372 -16.85 7.53 -8.27
N ASN A 373 -17.93 8.03 -8.89
CA ASN A 373 -18.82 7.19 -9.68
C ASN A 373 -18.14 6.59 -10.92
N ILE A 374 -17.27 7.32 -11.61
CA ILE A 374 -16.50 6.77 -12.74
C ILE A 374 -15.68 5.54 -12.28
N GLY A 375 -14.99 5.65 -11.13
CA GLY A 375 -14.25 4.53 -10.56
C GLY A 375 -15.13 3.34 -10.19
N ILE A 376 -16.27 3.60 -9.55
CA ILE A 376 -17.26 2.57 -9.19
C ILE A 376 -17.80 1.85 -10.44
N TRP A 377 -18.09 2.57 -11.52
CA TRP A 377 -18.68 2.00 -12.74
C TRP A 377 -17.66 1.25 -13.60
N LEU A 378 -16.38 1.64 -13.56
CA LEU A 378 -15.31 0.95 -14.29
C LEU A 378 -14.71 -0.24 -13.56
N HIS A 379 -14.89 -0.30 -12.23
CA HIS A 379 -14.34 -1.37 -11.40
C HIS A 379 -14.69 -2.80 -11.90
N PRO A 380 -15.93 -3.12 -12.28
CA PRO A 380 -16.28 -4.46 -12.78
C PRO A 380 -15.60 -4.82 -14.11
N PHE A 381 -15.16 -3.83 -14.87
CA PHE A 381 -14.49 -4.02 -16.16
C PHE A 381 -12.96 -4.07 -16.04
N ASN A 382 -12.42 -3.95 -14.82
CA ASN A 382 -10.98 -3.95 -14.54
C ASN A 382 -10.19 -2.89 -15.34
N VAL A 383 -10.84 -1.76 -15.67
CA VAL A 383 -10.18 -0.61 -16.30
C VAL A 383 -9.58 0.26 -15.20
N LYS A 384 -8.27 0.52 -15.28
CA LYS A 384 -7.52 1.24 -14.26
C LYS A 384 -7.16 2.64 -14.73
N PRO A 385 -7.12 3.64 -13.83
CA PRO A 385 -6.72 4.98 -14.19
C PRO A 385 -5.20 5.08 -14.40
N ILE A 386 -4.81 5.87 -15.41
CA ILE A 386 -3.44 6.31 -15.67
C ILE A 386 -3.25 7.62 -14.91
N HIS A 387 -2.39 7.58 -13.89
CA HIS A 387 -2.12 8.74 -13.06
C HIS A 387 -1.36 9.84 -13.83
N ASP A 388 -1.82 11.08 -13.72
CA ASP A 388 -1.11 12.26 -14.20
C ASP A 388 -1.08 13.36 -13.14
N ARG A 389 0.09 13.52 -12.51
CA ARG A 389 0.32 14.56 -11.48
C ARG A 389 0.17 15.98 -12.02
N ARG A 390 0.23 16.21 -13.33
CA ARG A 390 0.12 17.56 -13.93
C ARG A 390 -1.30 18.12 -13.87
N ILE A 391 -2.28 17.30 -13.49
CA ILE A 391 -3.67 17.67 -13.26
C ILE A 391 -3.86 17.87 -11.76
N GLN A 392 -4.34 19.03 -11.31
CA GLN A 392 -4.54 19.29 -9.88
C GLN A 392 -5.87 19.96 -9.60
N GLN A 393 -6.44 19.66 -8.42
CA GLN A 393 -7.72 20.18 -7.94
C GLN A 393 -7.58 21.13 -6.73
N TRP A 394 -6.36 21.32 -6.23
CA TRP A 394 -6.06 22.18 -5.08
C TRP A 394 -5.52 23.54 -5.52
N ASP A 395 -5.43 24.47 -4.57
CA ASP A 395 -4.88 25.82 -4.78
C ASP A 395 -3.35 25.80 -4.90
N VAL A 396 -2.87 25.46 -6.09
CA VAL A 396 -1.44 25.27 -6.39
C VAL A 396 -1.16 25.69 -7.82
N CYS A 397 0.10 26.02 -8.09
CA CYS A 397 0.59 26.20 -9.45
C CYS A 397 2.02 25.67 -9.57
N GLU A 398 2.22 24.72 -10.47
CA GLU A 398 3.54 24.21 -10.88
C GLU A 398 3.70 24.38 -12.40
N ASN A 399 4.91 24.71 -12.85
CA ASN A 399 5.11 25.18 -14.23
C ASN A 399 4.85 24.14 -15.31
N ASP A 400 4.84 22.85 -14.96
CA ASP A 400 4.54 21.73 -15.84
C ASP A 400 3.08 21.24 -15.76
N MET A 401 2.20 21.98 -15.08
CA MET A 401 0.78 21.61 -14.98
C MET A 401 0.06 21.63 -16.33
N LEU A 402 -0.84 20.65 -16.50
CA LEU A 402 -1.79 20.57 -17.60
C LEU A 402 -3.15 21.15 -17.24
N ALA A 403 -3.58 21.02 -15.99
CA ALA A 403 -4.88 21.48 -15.54
C ALA A 403 -4.80 22.08 -14.12
N LYS A 404 -5.20 23.34 -13.97
CA LYS A 404 -5.25 24.07 -12.70
C LYS A 404 -6.68 24.49 -12.36
N HIS A 405 -7.08 24.28 -11.10
CA HIS A 405 -8.34 24.77 -10.57
C HIS A 405 -8.27 26.24 -10.15
N PHE A 406 -9.35 26.96 -10.43
CA PHE A 406 -9.59 28.35 -10.04
C PHE A 406 -10.81 28.43 -9.13
N SER A 407 -10.62 28.89 -7.89
CA SER A 407 -11.73 29.17 -6.98
C SER A 407 -11.71 30.63 -6.53
N ASP A 408 -12.90 31.20 -6.33
CA ASP A 408 -13.05 32.51 -5.69
C ASP A 408 -12.61 32.46 -4.21
N ASP A 409 -12.57 31.27 -3.61
CA ASP A 409 -12.13 31.07 -2.23
C ASP A 409 -10.61 31.20 -2.09
N PHE A 410 -9.88 31.16 -3.20
CA PHE A 410 -8.43 31.28 -3.19
C PHE A 410 -8.06 32.76 -3.05
N VAL A 411 -7.47 33.16 -1.91
CA VAL A 411 -7.07 34.56 -1.67
C VAL A 411 -5.54 34.76 -1.77
N PRO A 412 -5.02 35.69 -2.61
CA PRO A 412 -5.74 36.61 -3.49
C PRO A 412 -6.24 35.92 -4.77
N ALA A 413 -7.43 36.32 -5.25
CA ALA A 413 -8.05 35.70 -6.42
C ALA A 413 -7.11 35.68 -7.64
N GLU A 414 -6.93 34.50 -8.21
CA GLU A 414 -6.13 34.28 -9.42
C GLU A 414 -7.05 34.27 -10.64
N SER A 415 -6.55 34.69 -11.81
CA SER A 415 -7.36 34.79 -13.04
C SER A 415 -6.85 33.86 -14.13
N MET A 416 -7.78 33.17 -14.81
CA MET A 416 -7.47 32.38 -16.01
C MET A 416 -6.86 33.24 -17.11
N HIS A 417 -7.25 34.51 -17.25
CA HIS A 417 -6.68 35.43 -18.25
C HIS A 417 -5.21 35.71 -18.01
N SER A 418 -4.78 35.82 -16.75
CA SER A 418 -3.36 35.99 -16.41
C SER A 418 -2.55 34.75 -16.77
N MET A 419 -3.09 33.55 -16.53
CA MET A 419 -2.43 32.29 -16.87
C MET A 419 -2.35 32.11 -18.38
N TYR A 420 -3.45 32.40 -19.09
CA TYR A 420 -3.49 32.43 -20.54
C TYR A 420 -2.41 33.37 -21.10
N LYS A 421 -2.35 34.60 -20.59
CA LYS A 421 -1.33 35.58 -20.99
C LYS A 421 0.09 35.03 -20.80
N ASN A 422 0.39 34.35 -19.69
CA ASN A 422 1.68 33.71 -19.50
C ASN A 422 2.00 32.70 -20.62
N VAL A 423 1.02 31.86 -21.00
CA VAL A 423 1.18 30.89 -22.09
C VAL A 423 1.44 31.60 -23.43
N VAL A 424 0.60 32.57 -23.82
CA VAL A 424 0.74 33.24 -25.12
C VAL A 424 2.02 34.08 -25.22
N GLU A 425 2.50 34.61 -24.10
CA GLU A 425 3.73 35.42 -24.03
C GLU A 425 4.99 34.56 -23.74
N ASN A 426 4.90 33.23 -23.80
CA ASN A 426 6.00 32.29 -23.53
C ASN A 426 6.70 32.52 -22.17
N ARG A 427 5.92 32.90 -21.16
CA ARG A 427 6.39 33.02 -19.76
C ARG A 427 6.19 31.69 -19.03
N PRO A 428 6.90 31.45 -17.91
CA PRO A 428 6.59 30.36 -17.01
C PRO A 428 5.09 30.38 -16.64
N LEU A 429 4.42 29.23 -16.76
CA LEU A 429 2.98 29.11 -16.57
C LEU A 429 2.50 29.75 -15.26
N CYS A 430 3.26 29.53 -14.20
CA CYS A 430 2.93 29.95 -12.84
C CYS A 430 3.54 31.29 -12.43
N GLN A 431 4.04 32.09 -13.37
CA GLN A 431 4.51 33.44 -13.08
C GLN A 431 3.36 34.31 -12.56
N GLY A 432 3.49 34.84 -11.34
CA GLY A 432 2.45 35.64 -10.70
C GLY A 432 1.33 34.81 -10.03
N PHE A 433 1.50 33.49 -9.95
CA PHE A 433 0.60 32.57 -9.25
C PHE A 433 1.24 32.08 -7.95
N ARG A 434 0.40 31.63 -7.01
CA ARG A 434 0.86 31.06 -5.74
C ARG A 434 1.60 29.75 -5.96
N GLN A 435 2.83 29.73 -5.48
CA GLN A 435 3.68 28.55 -5.41
C GLN A 435 4.10 28.27 -3.96
N VAL A 436 3.54 28.97 -2.98
CA VAL A 436 3.95 28.82 -1.57
C VAL A 436 3.45 27.49 -0.99
N TYR A 437 2.31 27.01 -1.50
CA TYR A 437 1.69 25.77 -1.07
C TYR A 437 2.09 24.59 -1.96
N CYS A 438 2.29 23.44 -1.35
CA CYS A 438 2.49 22.17 -2.02
C CYS A 438 1.16 21.48 -2.31
N THR A 439 1.15 20.60 -3.32
CA THR A 439 0.01 19.75 -3.68
C THR A 439 0.44 18.29 -3.82
N ALA A 440 -0.52 17.37 -3.74
CA ALA A 440 -0.24 15.94 -3.83
C ALA A 440 0.54 15.59 -5.12
N CYS A 441 1.52 14.71 -4.97
CA CYS A 441 2.39 14.24 -6.06
C CYS A 441 3.40 15.27 -6.61
N TYR A 442 3.59 16.41 -5.94
CA TYR A 442 4.72 17.33 -6.17
C TYR A 442 5.65 17.40 -4.95
N SER A 443 6.88 17.87 -5.20
CA SER A 443 7.86 18.14 -4.14
C SER A 443 7.37 19.28 -3.24
N CYS A 444 7.38 19.06 -1.94
CA CYS A 444 7.03 20.08 -0.94
C CYS A 444 8.25 20.76 -0.32
N VAL A 445 9.45 20.53 -0.86
CA VAL A 445 10.68 21.12 -0.31
C VAL A 445 10.59 22.65 -0.41
N GLY A 446 10.67 23.33 0.73
CA GLY A 446 10.56 24.79 0.82
C GLY A 446 9.14 25.36 0.72
N ARG A 447 8.10 24.52 0.75
CA ARG A 447 6.68 24.93 0.77
C ARG A 447 6.14 24.99 2.20
N VAL A 448 5.06 25.75 2.44
CA VAL A 448 4.53 25.99 3.80
C VAL A 448 3.65 24.87 4.36
N ASN A 449 3.19 23.96 3.51
CA ASN A 449 2.37 22.81 3.88
C ASN A 449 2.89 21.55 3.19
N HIS A 450 2.59 20.38 3.75
CA HIS A 450 2.84 19.11 3.10
C HIS A 450 1.52 18.36 2.90
N TRP A 451 1.29 17.83 1.70
CA TRP A 451 0.11 16.98 1.45
C TRP A 451 0.03 15.71 2.32
N ARG A 452 1.14 15.30 2.97
CA ARG A 452 1.14 14.20 3.97
C ARG A 452 0.35 14.56 5.21
N ASP A 453 0.27 15.85 5.55
CA ASP A 453 -0.50 16.36 6.69
C ASP A 453 -2.01 16.17 6.46
N TRP A 454 -2.43 16.00 5.20
CA TRP A 454 -3.81 15.68 4.83
C TRP A 454 -4.11 14.17 4.90
N GLY A 455 -3.18 13.36 5.40
CA GLY A 455 -3.35 11.92 5.50
C GLY A 455 -3.34 11.20 4.16
N VAL A 456 -2.60 11.73 3.17
CA VAL A 456 -2.43 11.10 1.86
C VAL A 456 -0.96 10.89 1.49
N ALA A 457 -0.69 9.80 0.78
CA ALA A 457 0.59 9.45 0.14
C ALA A 457 0.48 9.67 -1.37
N CYS A 458 1.62 9.74 -2.06
CA CYS A 458 1.63 9.68 -3.52
C CYS A 458 2.58 8.59 -3.99
N ASP A 459 2.07 7.73 -4.85
CA ASP A 459 2.77 6.72 -5.64
C ASP A 459 2.84 7.22 -7.08
N THR A 460 3.99 7.08 -7.73
CA THR A 460 4.22 7.64 -9.08
C THR A 460 3.39 6.94 -10.17
N LEU A 461 2.94 5.70 -9.93
CA LEU A 461 2.15 4.91 -10.86
C LEU A 461 0.66 4.90 -10.49
N LYS A 462 0.34 4.68 -9.20
CA LYS A 462 -1.04 4.66 -8.72
C LYS A 462 -1.62 6.06 -8.57
N GLY A 463 -0.82 7.02 -8.13
CA GLY A 463 -1.28 8.34 -7.73
C GLY A 463 -1.49 8.47 -6.23
N ILE A 464 -2.55 9.16 -5.82
CA ILE A 464 -2.75 9.58 -4.43
C ILE A 464 -3.37 8.43 -3.62
N THR A 465 -2.79 8.05 -2.49
CA THR A 465 -3.26 6.96 -1.61
C THR A 465 -3.56 7.45 -0.20
N SER A 466 -4.41 6.75 0.57
CA SER A 466 -4.63 7.11 1.98
C SER A 466 -3.46 6.68 2.89
N LEU A 467 -3.06 7.54 3.82
CA LEU A 467 -2.07 7.25 4.89
C LEU A 467 -2.73 6.67 6.16
N SER A 468 -4.03 6.39 6.17
CA SER A 468 -4.75 5.92 7.36
C SER A 468 -4.11 4.66 7.97
N LYS A 469 -3.75 4.77 9.26
CA LYS A 469 -3.10 3.74 10.08
C LYS A 469 -3.98 2.53 10.43
N ASN A 470 -5.25 2.47 10.00
CA ASN A 470 -6.20 1.44 10.43
C ASN A 470 -7.18 1.00 9.33
N ALA A 471 -6.75 0.95 8.05
CA ALA A 471 -7.51 0.18 7.07
C ALA A 471 -7.36 -1.32 7.42
N PRO A 472 -8.46 -2.07 7.67
CA PRO A 472 -8.37 -3.52 7.67
C PRO A 472 -7.86 -3.90 6.29
N LEU A 473 -6.70 -4.56 6.24
CA LEU A 473 -6.18 -5.20 5.05
C LEU A 473 -7.21 -6.23 4.60
N TYR A 474 -8.21 -5.81 3.82
CA TYR A 474 -8.92 -6.72 2.96
C TYR A 474 -7.85 -7.28 2.02
N ALA A 475 -7.59 -8.57 2.21
CA ALA A 475 -6.82 -9.42 1.32
C ALA A 475 -7.50 -9.43 -0.06
N GLY A 476 -7.33 -8.35 -0.81
CA GLY A 476 -7.54 -8.27 -2.24
C GLY A 476 -6.18 -8.36 -2.90
N GLN A 477 -5.98 -9.38 -3.72
CA GLN A 477 -4.74 -9.68 -4.43
C GLN A 477 -4.19 -8.46 -5.19
N TYR A 478 -3.27 -7.74 -4.58
CA TYR A 478 -2.21 -7.05 -5.31
C TYR A 478 -1.09 -8.07 -5.50
N SER A 479 -0.94 -8.61 -6.71
CA SER A 479 0.29 -9.30 -7.07
C SER A 479 1.41 -8.25 -7.11
N VAL A 480 2.09 -8.05 -5.98
CA VAL A 480 3.49 -7.61 -6.03
C VAL A 480 4.15 -8.63 -6.93
N ASP A 481 4.77 -8.22 -8.03
CA ASP A 481 5.63 -9.14 -8.77
C ASP A 481 6.77 -9.47 -7.82
N ILE A 482 6.83 -10.70 -7.33
CA ILE A 482 7.74 -11.11 -6.26
C ILE A 482 9.08 -11.58 -6.83
N LYS A 483 9.06 -12.03 -8.09
CA LYS A 483 10.19 -12.68 -8.74
C LYS A 483 10.13 -12.38 -10.23
N ASP A 484 11.08 -11.59 -10.70
CA ASP A 484 11.25 -11.30 -12.12
C ASP A 484 11.64 -12.59 -12.87
N PRO A 485 11.24 -12.74 -14.14
CA PRO A 485 11.71 -13.83 -14.99
C PRO A 485 13.21 -13.68 -15.26
N MET A 486 13.98 -14.67 -14.82
CA MET A 486 15.43 -14.69 -15.02
C MET A 486 15.80 -15.45 -16.29
N PRO A 487 16.83 -15.01 -17.04
CA PRO A 487 17.32 -15.76 -18.19
C PRO A 487 17.79 -17.15 -17.75
N ALA A 488 17.37 -18.17 -18.50
CA ALA A 488 17.84 -19.53 -18.29
C ALA A 488 19.36 -19.59 -18.52
N TYR A 489 20.05 -20.39 -17.71
CA TYR A 489 21.47 -20.66 -17.92
C TYR A 489 21.71 -21.22 -19.33
N SER A 490 22.68 -20.64 -20.04
CA SER A 490 23.05 -21.05 -21.39
C SER A 490 24.53 -21.42 -21.44
N THR A 491 24.84 -22.58 -22.03
CA THR A 491 26.23 -23.04 -22.23
C THR A 491 27.02 -22.17 -23.23
N LYS A 492 26.35 -21.23 -23.89
CA LYS A 492 26.96 -20.24 -24.80
C LYS A 492 27.32 -18.92 -24.11
N ASP A 493 27.00 -18.75 -22.83
CA ASP A 493 27.28 -17.52 -22.10
C ASP A 493 28.80 -17.35 -21.88
N GLU A 494 29.28 -16.10 -21.90
CA GLU A 494 30.68 -15.79 -21.57
C GLU A 494 30.92 -16.06 -20.07
N TRP A 495 31.95 -16.86 -19.77
CA TRP A 495 32.28 -17.24 -18.39
C TRP A 495 33.01 -16.10 -17.67
N ILE A 496 32.51 -15.72 -16.50
CA ILE A 496 33.24 -14.91 -15.51
C ILE A 496 34.23 -15.80 -14.77
N LEU A 497 33.73 -16.93 -14.25
CA LEU A 497 34.53 -18.01 -13.67
C LEU A 497 34.20 -19.30 -14.43
N PRO A 498 35.15 -19.85 -15.20
CA PRO A 498 34.91 -21.04 -16.02
C PRO A 498 34.29 -22.18 -15.21
N GLY A 499 33.13 -22.67 -15.68
CA GLY A 499 32.42 -23.79 -15.06
C GLY A 499 31.65 -23.46 -13.78
N LEU A 500 31.62 -22.21 -13.33
CA LEU A 500 30.96 -21.79 -12.09
C LEU A 500 29.99 -20.61 -12.28
N LEU A 501 30.43 -19.53 -12.94
CA LEU A 501 29.71 -18.26 -13.02
C LEU A 501 29.82 -17.65 -14.43
N SER A 502 28.69 -17.35 -15.07
CA SER A 502 28.60 -16.60 -16.33
C SER A 502 28.04 -15.19 -16.10
N ASP A 503 27.97 -14.35 -17.14
CA ASP A 503 27.37 -13.01 -17.05
C ASP A 503 25.86 -13.00 -16.72
N ALA A 504 25.18 -14.14 -16.91
CA ALA A 504 23.74 -14.29 -16.74
C ALA A 504 23.32 -15.13 -15.53
N SER A 505 24.09 -16.16 -15.15
CA SER A 505 23.75 -17.08 -14.05
C SER A 505 24.97 -17.83 -13.49
N SER A 506 24.78 -18.58 -12.41
CA SER A 506 25.69 -19.64 -11.96
C SER A 506 25.06 -21.01 -12.20
N ILE A 507 25.89 -22.05 -12.27
CA ILE A 507 25.42 -23.45 -12.29
C ILE A 507 24.57 -23.82 -11.06
N TYR A 508 24.67 -23.06 -9.97
CA TYR A 508 23.90 -23.29 -8.74
C TYR A 508 22.62 -22.46 -8.63
N SER A 509 22.50 -21.34 -9.36
CA SER A 509 21.48 -20.32 -9.09
C SER A 509 20.03 -20.80 -9.18
N ASP A 510 19.75 -21.80 -10.03
CA ASP A 510 18.42 -22.41 -10.20
C ASP A 510 18.35 -23.86 -9.69
N SER A 511 19.40 -24.34 -9.02
CA SER A 511 19.46 -25.68 -8.42
C SER A 511 19.05 -25.64 -6.95
N ASP A 512 18.81 -26.79 -6.34
CA ASP A 512 18.58 -26.90 -4.87
C ASP A 512 19.81 -26.46 -4.05
N ASP A 513 20.98 -26.38 -4.68
CA ASP A 513 22.26 -25.98 -4.09
C ASP A 513 22.54 -24.47 -4.17
N TRP A 514 21.57 -23.64 -4.57
CA TRP A 514 21.73 -22.19 -4.72
C TRP A 514 22.29 -21.48 -3.47
N ALA A 515 22.01 -22.01 -2.27
CA ALA A 515 22.48 -21.48 -1.00
C ALA A 515 23.99 -21.69 -0.75
N ARG A 516 24.69 -22.47 -1.59
CA ARG A 516 26.16 -22.62 -1.53
C ARG A 516 26.90 -21.36 -1.93
N LEU A 517 26.31 -20.52 -2.77
CA LEU A 517 26.91 -19.26 -3.19
C LEU A 517 26.95 -18.28 -2.02
N HIS A 518 28.15 -17.86 -1.64
CA HIS A 518 28.40 -16.83 -0.63
C HIS A 518 29.06 -15.63 -1.31
N TRP A 519 28.58 -14.43 -1.01
CA TRP A 519 29.04 -13.17 -1.58
C TRP A 519 29.58 -12.27 -0.49
N ALA A 520 30.74 -11.70 -0.76
CA ALA A 520 31.31 -10.63 0.05
C ALA A 520 31.93 -9.57 -0.86
N ILE A 521 32.16 -8.38 -0.31
CA ILE A 521 32.72 -7.24 -1.05
C ILE A 521 33.89 -6.67 -0.27
N TRP A 522 34.98 -6.37 -0.98
CA TRP A 522 36.13 -5.67 -0.41
C TRP A 522 36.71 -4.65 -1.39
N THR A 523 36.74 -3.38 -1.02
CA THR A 523 37.09 -2.29 -1.95
C THR A 523 38.27 -1.42 -1.51
N THR A 524 38.91 -1.76 -0.39
CA THR A 524 40.03 -0.98 0.19
C THR A 524 41.35 -1.70 0.05
N ASP A 525 42.45 -0.96 0.12
CA ASP A 525 43.79 -1.54 0.02
C ASP A 525 44.03 -2.56 1.15
N PRO A 526 44.26 -3.85 0.82
CA PRO A 526 44.44 -4.88 1.82
C PRO A 526 45.67 -4.66 2.71
N THR A 527 46.72 -4.00 2.23
CA THR A 527 47.95 -3.79 3.01
C THR A 527 47.74 -2.91 4.24
N THR A 528 46.72 -2.05 4.22
CA THR A 528 46.42 -1.10 5.30
C THR A 528 45.15 -1.44 6.07
N THR A 529 44.19 -2.10 5.43
CA THR A 529 42.85 -2.32 6.01
C THR A 529 42.53 -3.79 6.30
N TRP A 530 43.21 -4.75 5.64
CA TRP A 530 42.98 -6.17 5.87
C TRP A 530 43.73 -6.67 7.12
N GLN A 531 42.96 -7.11 8.11
CA GLN A 531 43.45 -7.65 9.38
C GLN A 531 43.20 -9.16 9.52
N ALA A 532 43.90 -9.79 10.48
CA ALA A 532 43.74 -11.21 10.84
C ALA A 532 42.27 -11.64 11.05
N ARG A 533 41.45 -10.78 11.66
CA ARG A 533 40.02 -11.05 11.91
C ARG A 533 39.20 -11.34 10.64
N HIS A 534 39.60 -10.81 9.48
CA HIS A 534 38.88 -11.06 8.23
C HIS A 534 39.20 -12.44 7.66
N TYR A 535 40.42 -12.95 7.85
CA TYR A 535 40.73 -14.35 7.56
C TYR A 535 39.91 -15.26 8.45
N GLN A 536 39.82 -14.94 9.74
CA GLN A 536 39.03 -15.74 10.67
C GLN A 536 37.52 -15.67 10.35
N ALA A 537 37.00 -14.54 9.88
CA ALA A 537 35.63 -14.45 9.36
C ALA A 537 35.40 -15.42 8.19
N ILE A 538 36.34 -15.50 7.23
CA ILE A 538 36.30 -16.48 6.14
C ILE A 538 36.35 -17.92 6.68
N GLU A 539 37.24 -18.20 7.63
CA GLU A 539 37.36 -19.52 8.24
C GLU A 539 36.06 -19.92 8.96
N THR A 540 35.36 -18.99 9.61
CA THR A 540 34.04 -19.29 10.20
C THR A 540 33.02 -19.72 9.15
N VAL A 541 33.08 -19.23 7.91
CA VAL A 541 32.22 -19.72 6.81
C VAL A 541 32.57 -21.18 6.52
N PHE A 542 33.85 -21.49 6.33
CA PHE A 542 34.30 -22.82 5.91
C PHE A 542 34.27 -23.88 7.01
N VAL A 543 34.34 -23.50 8.28
CA VAL A 543 34.09 -24.42 9.40
C VAL A 543 32.64 -24.88 9.41
N HIS A 544 31.71 -23.96 9.16
CA HIS A 544 30.28 -24.24 9.22
C HIS A 544 29.71 -24.81 7.91
N ASN A 545 30.26 -24.39 6.78
CA ASN A 545 29.90 -24.81 5.43
C ASN A 545 31.18 -25.06 4.60
N PRO A 546 31.85 -26.21 4.77
CA PRO A 546 33.11 -26.50 4.07
C PRO A 546 33.02 -26.51 2.54
N ASP A 547 31.81 -26.70 2.00
CA ASP A 547 31.50 -26.69 0.58
C ASP A 547 30.85 -25.39 0.09
N ALA A 548 30.88 -24.34 0.91
CA ALA A 548 30.52 -22.99 0.48
C ALA A 548 31.44 -22.51 -0.65
N ILE A 549 30.87 -21.72 -1.56
CA ILE A 549 31.60 -21.07 -2.65
C ILE A 549 31.60 -19.57 -2.34
N LEU A 550 32.73 -19.08 -1.84
CA LEU A 550 32.88 -17.68 -1.45
C LEU A 550 33.41 -16.84 -2.62
N LEU A 551 32.56 -15.96 -3.13
CA LEU A 551 32.82 -15.03 -4.22
C LEU A 551 33.05 -13.64 -3.62
N ILE A 552 34.29 -13.15 -3.68
CA ILE A 552 34.67 -11.84 -3.15
C ILE A 552 34.77 -10.86 -4.31
N LEU A 553 33.83 -9.92 -4.41
CA LEU A 553 33.91 -8.81 -5.34
C LEU A 553 34.95 -7.82 -4.82
N SER A 554 36.05 -7.63 -5.57
CA SER A 554 37.10 -6.71 -5.16
C SER A 554 37.84 -6.08 -6.34
N ASN A 555 38.12 -4.79 -6.24
CA ASN A 555 39.00 -4.08 -7.17
C ASN A 555 40.42 -3.87 -6.61
N THR A 556 40.71 -4.35 -5.40
CA THR A 556 41.99 -4.14 -4.70
C THR A 556 42.72 -5.43 -4.35
N LEU A 557 42.02 -6.55 -4.20
CA LEU A 557 42.63 -7.85 -3.89
C LEU A 557 43.19 -8.53 -5.16
N PRO A 558 44.46 -9.01 -5.14
CA PRO A 558 45.02 -9.86 -6.19
C PRO A 558 44.27 -11.19 -6.35
N ALA A 559 44.22 -11.74 -7.57
CA ALA A 559 43.45 -12.97 -7.84
C ALA A 559 43.92 -14.20 -7.04
N ASP A 560 45.19 -14.25 -6.64
CA ASP A 560 45.84 -15.33 -5.89
C ASP A 560 45.88 -15.07 -4.37
N TYR A 561 45.24 -14.01 -3.88
CA TYR A 561 45.34 -13.59 -2.48
C TYR A 561 44.89 -14.66 -1.46
N PHE A 562 43.96 -15.54 -1.85
CA PHE A 562 43.47 -16.65 -1.03
C PHE A 562 43.98 -18.03 -1.46
N GLN A 563 45.13 -18.09 -2.14
CA GLN A 563 45.69 -19.34 -2.66
C GLN A 563 45.86 -20.42 -1.57
N ASP A 564 46.16 -20.04 -0.33
CA ASP A 564 46.33 -20.97 0.79
C ASP A 564 45.06 -21.80 1.04
N TYR A 565 43.89 -21.18 0.96
CA TYR A 565 42.59 -21.85 1.10
C TYR A 565 42.30 -22.74 -0.12
N THR A 566 42.52 -22.22 -1.33
CA THR A 566 42.27 -23.00 -2.57
C THR A 566 43.16 -24.24 -2.68
N ARG A 567 44.41 -24.18 -2.19
CA ARG A 567 45.31 -25.33 -2.08
C ARG A 567 44.77 -26.41 -1.15
N GLN A 568 44.02 -26.04 -0.11
CA GLN A 568 43.36 -26.99 0.80
C GLN A 568 42.00 -27.48 0.28
N GLY A 569 41.60 -27.08 -0.94
CA GLY A 569 40.36 -27.52 -1.59
C GLY A 569 39.15 -26.60 -1.38
N TYR A 570 39.28 -25.53 -0.58
CA TYR A 570 38.18 -24.59 -0.34
C TYR A 570 37.91 -23.72 -1.56
N GLN A 571 36.62 -23.46 -1.82
CA GLN A 571 36.18 -22.66 -2.96
C GLN A 571 36.06 -21.19 -2.57
N ILE A 572 37.13 -20.44 -2.80
CA ILE A 572 37.17 -18.98 -2.62
C ILE A 572 37.75 -18.34 -3.88
N HIS A 573 37.02 -17.37 -4.44
CA HIS A 573 37.37 -16.74 -5.70
C HIS A 573 37.23 -15.24 -5.59
N ILE A 574 38.21 -14.52 -6.13
CA ILE A 574 38.16 -13.06 -6.24
C ILE A 574 37.63 -12.69 -7.61
N LEU A 575 36.57 -11.91 -7.61
CA LEU A 575 35.94 -11.35 -8.79
C LEU A 575 36.34 -9.89 -8.91
N SER A 576 37.28 -9.63 -9.80
CA SER A 576 37.65 -8.25 -10.14
C SER A 576 36.47 -7.50 -10.76
N PHE A 577 36.28 -6.24 -10.34
CA PHE A 577 35.32 -5.33 -10.95
C PHE A 577 35.95 -3.96 -11.23
N SER A 578 35.47 -3.32 -12.30
CA SER A 578 35.69 -1.91 -12.61
C SER A 578 34.40 -1.34 -13.19
N LYS A 579 34.29 -0.01 -13.29
CA LYS A 579 33.16 0.65 -13.96
C LYS A 579 32.90 0.05 -15.35
N GLU A 580 33.95 -0.08 -16.16
CA GLU A 580 33.91 -0.60 -17.52
C GLU A 580 33.45 -2.05 -17.54
N LEU A 581 33.94 -2.86 -16.59
CA LEU A 581 33.62 -4.27 -16.51
C LEU A 581 32.16 -4.49 -16.07
N LEU A 582 31.67 -3.70 -15.12
CA LEU A 582 30.26 -3.75 -14.69
C LEU A 582 29.31 -3.37 -15.82
N ILE A 583 29.64 -2.34 -16.60
CA ILE A 583 28.86 -1.94 -17.77
C ILE A 583 28.92 -3.03 -18.85
N LYS A 584 30.12 -3.52 -19.19
CA LYS A 584 30.31 -4.59 -20.19
C LYS A 584 29.48 -5.82 -19.86
N ARG A 585 29.48 -6.25 -18.60
CA ARG A 585 28.74 -7.43 -18.11
C ARG A 585 27.25 -7.19 -17.89
N LYS A 586 26.76 -5.96 -18.12
CA LYS A 586 25.38 -5.54 -17.85
C LYS A 586 24.98 -5.79 -16.38
N TRP A 587 25.82 -5.36 -15.46
CA TRP A 587 25.55 -5.41 -14.01
C TRP A 587 24.77 -4.16 -13.59
N PHE A 588 23.63 -3.94 -14.25
CA PHE A 588 22.68 -2.87 -14.00
C PHE A 588 21.25 -3.36 -14.23
N PHE A 589 20.26 -2.63 -13.70
CA PHE A 589 18.86 -3.04 -13.68
C PHE A 589 18.01 -2.34 -14.75
N SER A 590 18.32 -1.09 -15.04
CA SER A 590 17.65 -0.24 -16.02
C SER A 590 18.61 0.80 -16.60
N PRO A 591 18.24 1.49 -17.70
CA PRO A 591 19.04 2.58 -18.25
C PRO A 591 19.41 3.66 -17.21
N ASN A 592 18.53 3.93 -16.25
CA ASN A 592 18.80 4.93 -15.19
C ASN A 592 19.88 4.46 -14.21
N THR A 593 19.89 3.17 -13.86
CA THR A 593 20.96 2.60 -13.01
C THR A 593 22.27 2.42 -13.77
N GLU A 594 22.21 2.18 -15.09
CA GLU A 594 23.38 2.17 -15.96
C GLU A 594 24.01 3.56 -16.05
N GLU A 595 23.18 4.61 -16.19
CA GLU A 595 23.64 6.00 -16.19
C GLU A 595 24.28 6.37 -14.85
N TRP A 596 23.70 5.94 -13.73
CA TRP A 596 24.32 6.12 -12.42
C TRP A 596 25.72 5.49 -12.34
N LEU A 597 25.91 4.27 -12.84
CA LEU A 597 27.22 3.62 -12.93
C LEU A 597 28.18 4.35 -13.87
N LYS A 598 27.71 4.90 -15.00
CA LYS A 598 28.55 5.68 -15.93
C LYS A 598 29.13 6.93 -15.26
N ARG A 599 28.42 7.53 -14.30
CA ARG A 599 28.84 8.69 -13.52
C ARG A 599 29.64 8.35 -12.25
N TRP A 600 30.13 7.12 -12.14
CA TRP A 600 30.96 6.64 -11.01
C TRP A 600 32.03 7.63 -10.57
N ASP A 601 32.82 8.16 -11.51
CA ASP A 601 33.97 9.02 -11.19
C ASP A 601 33.51 10.29 -10.46
N GLU A 602 32.40 10.87 -10.92
CA GLU A 602 31.77 12.04 -10.30
C GLU A 602 31.30 11.76 -8.87
N TRP A 603 30.70 10.58 -8.64
CA TRP A 603 30.26 10.18 -7.32
C TRP A 603 31.42 9.86 -6.38
N SER A 604 32.51 9.31 -6.93
CA SER A 604 33.70 8.93 -6.17
C SER A 604 34.48 10.14 -5.66
N GLU A 605 34.51 11.23 -6.43
CA GLU A 605 35.17 12.48 -6.03
C GLU A 605 34.30 13.32 -5.08
N GLY A 606 32.97 13.28 -5.23
CA GLY A 606 32.03 14.14 -4.51
C GLY A 606 31.29 13.52 -3.32
N GLY A 607 31.39 12.20 -3.10
CA GLY A 607 30.55 11.47 -2.15
C GLY A 607 31.31 10.75 -1.03
N GLU A 608 31.15 11.21 0.20
CA GLU A 608 31.76 10.61 1.42
C GLU A 608 31.42 9.12 1.57
N PHE A 609 30.18 8.73 1.20
CA PHE A 609 29.69 7.36 1.37
C PHE A 609 29.69 6.54 0.08
N PHE A 610 30.29 7.03 -1.01
CA PHE A 610 30.26 6.33 -2.29
C PHE A 610 30.78 4.88 -2.23
N PRO A 611 31.89 4.54 -1.53
CA PRO A 611 32.32 3.14 -1.41
C PRO A 611 31.27 2.24 -0.72
N VAL A 612 30.54 2.77 0.27
CA VAL A 612 29.47 2.05 0.97
C VAL A 612 28.28 1.85 0.03
N HIS A 613 27.87 2.92 -0.66
CA HIS A 613 26.77 2.86 -1.63
C HIS A 613 27.08 1.93 -2.80
N LEU A 614 28.33 1.90 -3.27
CA LEU A 614 28.77 0.96 -4.28
C LEU A 614 28.67 -0.49 -3.79
N ALA A 615 29.07 -0.76 -2.55
CA ALA A 615 28.89 -2.09 -1.95
C ALA A 615 27.41 -2.45 -1.76
N ASP A 616 26.56 -1.48 -1.39
CA ASP A 616 25.09 -1.64 -1.37
C ASP A 616 24.54 -1.97 -2.76
N TYR A 617 25.03 -1.32 -3.82
CA TYR A 617 24.61 -1.63 -5.18
C TYR A 617 25.06 -3.02 -5.63
N LEU A 618 26.34 -3.35 -5.42
CA LEU A 618 26.92 -4.63 -5.86
C LEU A 618 26.27 -5.83 -5.17
N ARG A 619 25.90 -5.73 -3.89
CA ARG A 619 25.18 -6.82 -3.20
C ARG A 619 23.76 -7.02 -3.74
N LEU A 620 23.08 -5.95 -4.18
CA LEU A 620 21.78 -6.06 -4.88
C LEU A 620 21.95 -6.82 -6.19
N VAL A 621 22.95 -6.45 -7.01
CA VAL A 621 23.21 -7.11 -8.29
C VAL A 621 23.56 -8.58 -8.09
N ALA A 622 24.46 -8.90 -7.15
CA ALA A 622 24.90 -10.25 -6.89
C ALA A 622 23.73 -11.17 -6.51
N LEU A 623 22.92 -10.77 -5.54
CA LEU A 623 21.78 -11.57 -5.09
C LEU A 623 20.63 -11.59 -6.10
N TYR A 624 20.40 -10.51 -6.84
CA TYR A 624 19.39 -10.49 -7.89
C TYR A 624 19.76 -11.44 -9.03
N LYS A 625 21.00 -11.38 -9.55
CA LYS A 625 21.41 -12.20 -10.69
C LYS A 625 21.63 -13.65 -10.34
N TYR A 626 22.28 -13.92 -9.21
CA TYR A 626 22.80 -15.25 -8.89
C TYR A 626 22.18 -15.89 -7.66
N GLY A 627 21.56 -15.10 -6.78
CA GLY A 627 21.06 -15.58 -5.49
C GLY A 627 22.21 -15.97 -4.55
N GLY A 628 21.86 -16.72 -3.53
CA GLY A 628 22.79 -17.18 -2.50
C GLY A 628 22.73 -16.31 -1.24
N LEU A 629 23.83 -16.27 -0.52
CA LEU A 629 23.98 -15.53 0.74
C LEU A 629 24.98 -14.39 0.56
N TYR A 630 24.61 -13.19 0.99
CA TYR A 630 25.54 -12.08 1.14
C TYR A 630 25.92 -11.92 2.61
N MET A 631 27.19 -11.63 2.87
CA MET A 631 27.70 -11.24 4.19
C MET A 631 28.75 -10.15 4.07
N ASP A 632 28.72 -9.19 4.99
CA ASP A 632 29.84 -8.27 5.19
C ASP A 632 31.06 -9.03 5.74
N MET A 633 32.27 -8.57 5.41
CA MET A 633 33.53 -9.20 5.81
C MET A 633 33.86 -9.11 7.31
N ASP A 634 33.02 -8.41 8.07
CA ASP A 634 33.04 -8.25 9.52
C ASP A 634 31.91 -9.01 10.22
N ALA A 635 31.16 -9.87 9.50
CA ALA A 635 30.19 -10.79 10.06
C ALA A 635 30.82 -12.17 10.30
N LEU A 636 30.79 -12.64 11.55
CA LEU A 636 31.26 -13.97 11.93
C LEU A 636 30.09 -14.96 11.92
N TRP A 637 30.33 -16.16 11.37
CA TRP A 637 29.41 -17.27 11.51
C TRP A 637 29.61 -17.95 12.86
N VAL A 638 28.50 -18.06 13.60
CA VAL A 638 28.43 -18.82 14.85
C VAL A 638 27.87 -20.21 14.60
N ARG A 639 27.02 -20.35 13.57
CA ARG A 639 26.52 -21.63 13.05
C ARG A 639 25.94 -21.44 11.66
N ALA A 640 25.99 -22.47 10.80
CA ALA A 640 25.27 -22.46 9.53
C ALA A 640 23.74 -22.30 9.72
N PRO A 641 23.03 -21.64 8.78
CA PRO A 641 21.57 -21.65 8.77
C PRO A 641 21.01 -23.08 8.74
N GLY A 642 19.97 -23.36 9.52
CA GLY A 642 19.45 -24.72 9.73
C GLY A 642 18.78 -25.36 8.51
N ASP A 643 18.43 -24.59 7.49
CA ASP A 643 17.88 -25.06 6.22
C ASP A 643 18.59 -24.42 5.01
N GLY A 644 18.52 -25.08 3.85
CA GLY A 644 19.07 -24.58 2.58
C GLY A 644 18.08 -23.81 1.70
N VAL A 645 16.85 -23.60 2.17
CA VAL A 645 15.72 -23.14 1.32
C VAL A 645 15.12 -21.80 1.74
N THR A 646 15.25 -21.43 3.01
CA THR A 646 14.59 -20.23 3.54
C THR A 646 15.34 -18.97 3.12
N GLU A 647 14.61 -18.03 2.55
CA GLU A 647 15.11 -16.70 2.24
C GLU A 647 14.92 -15.77 3.43
N PHE A 648 15.96 -15.05 3.79
CA PHE A 648 15.94 -14.25 5.00
C PHE A 648 16.78 -12.98 4.92
N ILE A 649 16.42 -12.02 5.78
CA ILE A 649 17.19 -10.82 6.07
C ILE A 649 17.16 -10.55 7.58
N GLY A 650 18.27 -10.07 8.13
CA GLY A 650 18.34 -9.74 9.54
C GLY A 650 17.69 -8.40 9.87
N ALA A 651 17.05 -8.31 11.03
CA ALA A 651 16.56 -7.05 11.60
C ALA A 651 17.45 -6.57 12.75
N ASP A 652 17.52 -5.27 12.97
CA ASP A 652 18.17 -4.64 14.12
C ASP A 652 17.32 -3.43 14.57
N LEU A 653 17.72 -2.73 15.64
CA LEU A 653 16.94 -1.64 16.24
C LEU A 653 17.65 -0.29 16.03
N SER A 654 16.92 0.70 15.50
CA SER A 654 17.42 2.08 15.46
C SER A 654 17.18 2.77 16.80
N ASP A 655 18.20 3.46 17.27
CA ASP A 655 18.19 4.28 18.47
C ASP A 655 17.77 5.74 18.22
N ASN A 656 17.50 6.09 16.96
CA ASN A 656 17.09 7.43 16.55
C ASN A 656 15.58 7.46 16.28
N ASP A 657 14.82 8.18 17.11
CA ASP A 657 13.37 8.29 16.95
C ASP A 657 12.93 8.94 15.63
N ASN A 658 13.81 9.72 14.97
CA ASN A 658 13.52 10.27 13.65
C ASN A 658 13.45 9.18 12.55
N ASP A 659 14.01 8.00 12.81
CA ASP A 659 13.99 6.87 11.88
C ASP A 659 12.65 6.13 11.86
N ARG A 660 11.74 6.41 12.81
CA ARG A 660 10.37 5.87 12.86
C ARG A 660 9.61 5.99 11.54
N SER A 661 9.92 7.03 10.78
CA SER A 661 9.33 7.27 9.47
C SER A 661 9.56 6.10 8.50
N TRP A 662 10.72 5.44 8.56
CA TRP A 662 11.13 4.40 7.63
C TRP A 662 11.35 3.01 8.26
N THR A 663 11.41 2.88 9.60
CA THR A 663 11.44 1.58 10.31
C THR A 663 10.16 0.76 10.13
N LEU A 664 10.23 -0.56 10.30
CA LEU A 664 9.11 -1.49 10.09
C LEU A 664 7.94 -1.27 11.06
N ASP A 665 8.22 -0.84 12.28
CA ASP A 665 7.27 -0.79 13.39
C ASP A 665 7.62 0.30 14.41
N GLU A 666 6.80 0.40 15.45
CA GLU A 666 6.91 1.38 16.54
C GLU A 666 8.13 1.14 17.44
N THR A 667 8.77 -0.03 17.36
CA THR A 667 9.99 -0.36 18.11
C THR A 667 11.27 0.03 17.37
N ASN A 668 11.16 0.85 16.31
CA ASN A 668 12.29 1.28 15.46
C ASN A 668 13.04 0.12 14.79
N THR A 669 12.36 -0.99 14.49
CA THR A 669 13.01 -2.14 13.83
C THR A 669 13.36 -1.79 12.40
N TYR A 670 14.63 -1.99 12.01
CA TYR A 670 15.08 -1.83 10.63
C TYR A 670 15.70 -3.11 10.09
N LEU A 671 15.75 -3.26 8.77
CA LEU A 671 16.39 -4.38 8.11
C LEU A 671 17.84 -4.05 7.80
N ALA A 672 18.75 -4.78 8.43
CA ALA A 672 20.17 -4.66 8.18
C ALA A 672 20.53 -5.53 6.96
N ASN A 673 21.09 -4.91 5.93
CA ASN A 673 21.46 -5.56 4.68
C ASN A 673 22.90 -6.13 4.71
N GLY A 674 23.46 -6.31 5.90
CA GLY A 674 24.82 -6.84 6.10
C GLY A 674 24.91 -8.36 6.07
N VAL A 675 23.82 -9.07 6.36
CA VAL A 675 23.71 -10.53 6.16
C VAL A 675 22.31 -10.88 5.66
N MET A 676 22.23 -11.49 4.48
CA MET A 676 20.95 -11.85 3.87
C MET A 676 21.08 -12.98 2.86
N ARG A 677 20.03 -13.79 2.70
CA ARG A 677 20.01 -14.95 1.81
C ARG A 677 18.74 -14.96 0.96
N PHE A 678 18.89 -15.02 -0.36
CA PHE A 678 17.78 -14.93 -1.30
C PHE A 678 18.02 -15.81 -2.53
N GLN A 679 16.95 -16.34 -3.10
CA GLN A 679 16.97 -16.91 -4.44
C GLN A 679 17.12 -15.78 -5.46
N ARG A 680 17.68 -16.10 -6.63
CA ARG A 680 17.84 -15.11 -7.70
C ARG A 680 16.49 -14.62 -8.24
N GLY A 681 16.48 -13.41 -8.77
CA GLY A 681 15.34 -12.79 -9.45
C GLY A 681 14.33 -12.11 -8.52
N ARG A 682 14.59 -11.99 -7.22
CA ARG A 682 13.71 -11.25 -6.32
C ARG A 682 13.60 -9.78 -6.76
N SER A 683 12.43 -9.40 -7.24
CA SER A 683 12.14 -8.08 -7.84
C SER A 683 12.44 -6.91 -6.90
N MET A 684 12.34 -7.15 -5.57
CA MET A 684 12.70 -6.20 -4.53
C MET A 684 14.07 -5.55 -4.78
N PHE A 685 15.09 -6.34 -5.18
CA PHE A 685 16.43 -5.81 -5.41
C PHE A 685 16.46 -4.82 -6.58
N ARG A 686 15.75 -5.14 -7.67
CA ARG A 686 15.58 -4.24 -8.81
C ARG A 686 14.85 -2.96 -8.40
N HIS A 687 13.74 -3.08 -7.67
CA HIS A 687 12.98 -1.92 -7.22
C HIS A 687 13.76 -1.02 -6.26
N ILE A 688 14.56 -1.59 -5.36
CA ILE A 688 15.48 -0.83 -4.51
C ILE A 688 16.53 -0.11 -5.37
N ALA A 689 17.12 -0.82 -6.33
CA ALA A 689 18.12 -0.26 -7.23
C ALA A 689 17.57 0.92 -8.04
N GLU A 690 16.42 0.74 -8.69
CA GLU A 690 15.74 1.75 -9.51
C GLU A 690 15.16 2.90 -8.67
N GLY A 691 14.84 2.66 -7.39
CA GLY A 691 14.34 3.66 -6.48
C GLY A 691 15.39 4.63 -5.96
N TYR A 692 16.65 4.17 -5.82
CA TYR A 692 17.72 4.96 -5.20
C TYR A 692 18.94 5.21 -6.09
N PHE A 693 19.46 4.19 -6.76
CA PHE A 693 20.72 4.25 -7.52
C PHE A 693 20.49 4.80 -8.93
N THR A 694 19.93 6.01 -8.99
CA THR A 694 19.69 6.76 -10.22
C THR A 694 20.26 8.16 -10.08
N VAL A 695 20.57 8.80 -11.21
CA VAL A 695 21.11 10.17 -11.21
C VAL A 695 20.23 11.16 -10.45
N THR A 696 18.91 10.98 -10.48
CA THR A 696 17.95 11.91 -9.89
C THR A 696 17.74 11.70 -8.38
N ASN A 697 17.84 10.45 -7.91
CA ASN A 697 17.46 10.10 -6.55
C ASN A 697 18.67 9.80 -5.64
N TYR A 698 19.85 9.58 -6.23
CA TYR A 698 21.05 9.25 -5.49
C TYR A 698 21.52 10.43 -4.64
N ASP A 699 21.60 10.22 -3.33
CA ASP A 699 22.12 11.20 -2.38
C ASP A 699 23.49 10.74 -1.84
N PRO A 700 24.60 11.36 -2.26
CA PRO A 700 25.93 10.97 -1.82
C PRO A 700 26.19 11.23 -0.32
N LYS A 701 25.33 12.02 0.35
CA LYS A 701 25.45 12.37 1.77
C LYS A 701 24.63 11.47 2.69
N CYS A 702 23.72 10.66 2.15
CA CYS A 702 22.86 9.81 2.98
C CYS A 702 23.43 8.39 3.15
N PHE A 703 24.16 8.16 4.24
CA PHE A 703 24.84 6.90 4.55
C PHE A 703 23.97 5.63 4.40
N ASN A 704 22.70 5.64 4.83
CA ASN A 704 21.86 4.44 4.87
C ASN A 704 20.77 4.40 3.78
N CYS A 705 20.69 5.39 2.90
CA CYS A 705 19.57 5.52 1.96
C CYS A 705 19.54 4.44 0.88
N GLY A 706 20.69 3.94 0.42
CA GLY A 706 20.79 2.84 -0.55
C GLY A 706 20.85 1.45 0.05
N GLY A 707 21.08 1.37 1.36
CA GLY A 707 21.22 0.13 2.12
C GLY A 707 20.03 -0.09 3.07
N PRO A 708 20.24 -0.09 4.41
CA PRO A 708 19.20 -0.47 5.36
C PRO A 708 17.87 0.26 5.19
N LYS A 709 17.90 1.57 4.89
CA LYS A 709 16.67 2.37 4.75
C LYS A 709 15.84 1.96 3.55
N ALA A 710 16.47 1.69 2.41
CA ALA A 710 15.76 1.25 1.21
C ALA A 710 15.11 -0.13 1.40
N PHE A 711 15.87 -1.09 1.94
CA PHE A 711 15.34 -2.42 2.28
C PHE A 711 14.16 -2.33 3.25
N THR A 712 14.32 -1.57 4.32
CA THR A 712 13.29 -1.43 5.35
C THR A 712 12.04 -0.77 4.79
N THR A 713 12.18 0.29 3.99
CA THR A 713 11.05 0.99 3.36
C THR A 713 10.29 0.11 2.37
N TYR A 714 11.02 -0.63 1.53
CA TYR A 714 10.40 -1.55 0.56
C TYR A 714 9.67 -2.68 1.29
N VAL A 715 10.28 -3.30 2.29
CA VAL A 715 9.63 -4.38 3.04
C VAL A 715 8.48 -3.84 3.87
N LYS A 716 8.59 -2.68 4.52
CA LYS A 716 7.49 -2.04 5.27
C LYS A 716 6.22 -1.90 4.42
N THR A 717 6.37 -1.53 3.15
CA THR A 717 5.26 -1.30 2.21
C THR A 717 4.70 -2.60 1.61
N HIS A 718 5.47 -3.68 1.58
CA HIS A 718 5.10 -4.95 0.94
C HIS A 718 5.14 -6.18 1.88
N ARG A 719 5.22 -5.95 3.20
CA ARG A 719 5.59 -6.96 4.21
C ARG A 719 4.75 -8.22 4.13
N SER A 720 3.42 -8.07 4.14
CA SER A 720 2.50 -9.20 4.11
C SER A 720 2.71 -10.08 2.88
N THR A 721 2.85 -9.48 1.69
CA THR A 721 3.07 -10.24 0.46
C THR A 721 4.42 -10.94 0.45
N LEU A 722 5.49 -10.28 0.90
CA LEU A 722 6.83 -10.87 0.94
C LEU A 722 6.92 -12.02 1.96
N GLU A 723 6.40 -11.83 3.17
CA GLU A 723 6.40 -12.85 4.23
C GLU A 723 5.51 -14.05 3.85
N ASN A 724 4.38 -13.81 3.16
CA ASN A 724 3.53 -14.87 2.61
C ASN A 724 4.22 -15.66 1.48
N ASN A 725 5.24 -15.09 0.84
CA ASN A 725 5.99 -15.71 -0.26
C ASN A 725 7.44 -16.06 0.12
N GLY A 726 7.63 -16.43 1.38
CA GLY A 726 8.82 -17.10 1.87
C GLY A 726 9.89 -16.20 2.49
N LEU A 727 9.73 -14.87 2.47
CA LEU A 727 10.68 -13.99 3.17
C LEU A 727 10.54 -14.16 4.68
N ARG A 728 11.67 -14.43 5.36
CA ARG A 728 11.78 -14.42 6.82
C ARG A 728 12.63 -13.24 7.30
N ILE A 729 12.04 -12.42 8.15
CA ILE A 729 12.78 -11.38 8.88
C ILE A 729 13.30 -12.02 10.16
N LEU A 730 14.62 -12.19 10.27
CA LEU A 730 15.22 -12.77 11.46
C LEU A 730 15.27 -11.74 12.59
N PRO A 731 14.98 -12.13 13.84
CA PRO A 731 15.08 -11.23 14.98
C PRO A 731 16.53 -10.78 15.17
N ARG A 732 16.71 -9.63 15.82
CA ARG A 732 18.02 -9.04 16.10
C ARG A 732 19.03 -10.03 16.67
N GLN A 733 18.64 -10.81 17.66
CA GLN A 733 19.53 -11.74 18.35
C GLN A 733 20.07 -12.86 17.43
N ALA A 734 19.46 -13.09 16.26
CA ALA A 734 19.89 -14.14 15.35
C ALA A 734 21.20 -13.80 14.60
N LEU A 735 21.43 -12.52 14.29
CA LEU A 735 22.57 -12.04 13.49
C LEU A 735 23.31 -10.87 14.14
N TYR A 736 22.64 -10.10 14.99
CA TYR A 736 23.13 -8.88 15.65
C TYR A 736 22.93 -8.96 17.18
N PRO A 737 23.49 -9.99 17.86
CA PRO A 737 23.35 -10.15 19.31
C PRO A 737 23.85 -8.93 20.09
N PHE A 738 24.85 -8.22 19.56
CA PHE A 738 25.26 -6.88 19.99
C PHE A 738 24.94 -5.89 18.87
N ASN A 739 24.34 -4.75 19.19
CA ASN A 739 24.21 -3.67 18.20
C ASN A 739 25.55 -2.91 18.06
N TRP A 740 25.59 -1.95 17.14
CA TRP A 740 26.79 -1.17 16.84
C TRP A 740 27.37 -0.38 18.04
N LYS A 741 26.57 -0.10 19.09
CA LYS A 741 27.02 0.55 20.33
C LYS A 741 27.56 -0.44 21.36
N GLU A 742 27.01 -1.65 21.38
CA GLU A 742 27.31 -2.69 22.36
C GLU A 742 28.47 -3.59 21.93
N VAL A 743 28.72 -3.72 20.63
CA VAL A 743 29.66 -4.70 20.05
C VAL A 743 31.08 -4.57 20.59
N GLU A 744 31.51 -3.38 21.00
CA GLU A 744 32.83 -3.19 21.61
C GLU A 744 33.02 -4.03 22.89
N SER A 745 31.95 -4.28 23.65
CA SER A 745 32.01 -5.13 24.83
C SER A 745 32.37 -6.58 24.49
N ALA A 746 32.01 -7.05 23.29
CA ALA A 746 32.32 -8.40 22.82
C ALA A 746 33.81 -8.59 22.49
N LEU A 747 34.57 -7.49 22.32
CA LEU A 747 36.02 -7.49 22.10
C LEU A 747 36.83 -7.43 23.41
N LYS A 748 36.18 -7.17 24.55
CA LYS A 748 36.82 -7.05 25.86
C LYS A 748 36.78 -8.35 26.63
N SER A 749 37.80 -8.59 27.46
CA SER A 749 37.92 -9.81 28.25
C SER A 749 36.75 -9.94 29.24
N SER A 750 36.16 -11.14 29.32
CA SER A 750 35.02 -11.45 30.18
C SER A 750 35.22 -12.84 30.79
N LYS A 751 34.90 -12.99 32.09
CA LYS A 751 34.99 -14.29 32.78
C LYS A 751 34.04 -15.34 32.22
N ASP A 752 32.94 -14.88 31.61
CA ASP A 752 31.86 -15.74 31.09
C ASP A 752 31.83 -15.75 29.56
N ALA A 753 32.95 -15.44 28.87
CA ALA A 753 32.98 -15.28 27.42
C ALA A 753 32.51 -16.52 26.66
N GLU A 754 32.94 -17.72 27.06
CA GLU A 754 32.52 -18.98 26.44
C GLU A 754 31.04 -19.28 26.68
N GLU A 755 30.51 -18.99 27.88
CA GLU A 755 29.09 -19.15 28.19
C GLU A 755 28.23 -18.14 27.39
N GLN A 756 28.70 -16.91 27.24
CA GLN A 756 28.04 -15.90 26.41
C GLN A 756 28.02 -16.33 24.95
N LEU A 757 29.12 -16.87 24.42
CA LEU A 757 29.18 -17.40 23.06
C LEU A 757 28.19 -18.56 22.85
N GLN A 758 28.09 -19.48 23.82
CA GLN A 758 27.11 -20.56 23.79
C GLN A 758 25.67 -20.01 23.76
N LYS A 759 25.34 -18.99 24.55
CA LYS A 759 24.03 -18.32 24.53
C LYS A 759 23.73 -17.63 23.19
N ILE A 760 24.76 -17.09 22.54
CA ILE A 760 24.63 -16.50 21.19
C ILE A 760 24.31 -17.60 20.17
N GLU A 761 25.01 -18.73 20.21
CA GLU A 761 24.75 -19.88 19.32
C GLU A 761 23.35 -20.49 19.53
N GLU A 762 22.89 -20.58 20.78
CA GLU A 762 21.55 -21.08 21.10
C GLU A 762 20.42 -20.22 20.52
N ARG A 763 20.68 -18.93 20.27
CA ARG A 763 19.67 -17.93 19.87
C ARG A 763 19.87 -17.41 18.44
N GLY A 764 20.97 -17.76 17.79
CA GLY A 764 21.37 -17.17 16.53
C GLY A 764 22.38 -17.98 15.74
N ILE A 765 22.77 -17.41 14.62
CA ILE A 765 23.65 -18.03 13.61
C ILE A 765 24.84 -17.12 13.26
N GLY A 766 24.80 -15.83 13.64
CA GLY A 766 25.88 -14.89 13.34
C GLY A 766 26.15 -13.86 14.43
N LEU A 767 27.31 -13.24 14.32
CA LEU A 767 27.80 -12.15 15.16
C LEU A 767 28.45 -11.08 14.27
N HIS A 768 27.79 -9.93 14.10
CA HIS A 768 28.32 -8.81 13.31
C HIS A 768 29.23 -7.91 14.15
N LEU A 769 30.43 -7.58 13.64
CA LEU A 769 31.44 -6.81 14.36
C LEU A 769 31.38 -5.30 14.07
N TYR A 770 30.62 -4.84 13.08
CA TYR A 770 30.55 -3.45 12.64
C TYR A 770 31.95 -2.83 12.47
N GLY A 771 32.69 -3.22 11.44
CA GLY A 771 34.09 -2.88 11.19
C GLY A 771 34.39 -1.38 11.19
N LYS A 772 33.41 -0.54 10.83
CA LYS A 772 33.52 0.94 10.99
C LYS A 772 33.76 1.35 12.46
N VAL A 773 33.21 0.60 13.41
CA VAL A 773 33.33 0.78 14.87
C VAL A 773 34.53 0.02 15.45
N THR A 774 34.77 -1.22 15.01
CA THR A 774 35.68 -2.14 15.72
C THR A 774 37.03 -2.39 15.04
N SER A 775 37.21 -1.99 13.76
CA SER A 775 38.45 -2.26 13.01
C SER A 775 39.71 -1.72 13.69
N ARG A 776 39.63 -0.59 14.38
CA ARG A 776 40.78 0.02 15.08
C ARG A 776 40.99 -0.47 16.52
N LYS A 777 40.16 -1.42 16.99
CA LYS A 777 40.18 -1.90 18.37
C LYS A 777 40.81 -3.29 18.43
N ALA A 778 41.68 -3.52 19.42
CA ALA A 778 42.24 -4.84 19.67
C ALA A 778 41.17 -5.80 20.20
N ILE A 779 41.31 -7.08 19.88
CA ILE A 779 40.50 -8.16 20.46
C ILE A 779 41.28 -8.68 21.66
N GLU A 780 40.73 -8.53 22.86
CA GLU A 780 41.37 -8.99 24.10
C GLU A 780 41.22 -10.50 24.25
N GLU A 781 42.26 -11.16 24.76
CA GLU A 781 42.20 -12.58 25.11
C GLU A 781 41.13 -12.82 26.19
N GLY A 782 40.34 -13.87 26.04
CA GLY A 782 39.19 -14.14 26.91
C GLY A 782 37.96 -13.26 26.62
N SER A 783 37.91 -12.55 25.50
CA SER A 783 36.69 -11.91 25.01
C SER A 783 35.77 -12.89 24.26
N VAL A 784 34.50 -12.53 24.05
CA VAL A 784 33.52 -13.35 23.31
C VAL A 784 34.00 -13.57 21.87
N VAL A 785 34.52 -12.52 21.24
CA VAL A 785 35.09 -12.61 19.89
C VAL A 785 36.36 -13.47 19.88
N ALA A 786 37.28 -13.32 20.85
CA ALA A 786 38.46 -14.19 20.94
C ALA A 786 38.07 -15.67 21.10
N ALA A 787 37.06 -15.98 21.93
CA ALA A 787 36.54 -17.33 22.09
C ALA A 787 35.98 -17.90 20.78
N ALA A 788 35.17 -17.11 20.05
CA ALA A 788 34.64 -17.48 18.74
C ALA A 788 35.76 -17.82 17.73
N LEU A 789 36.74 -16.92 17.62
CA LEU A 789 37.85 -17.07 16.68
C LEU A 789 38.76 -18.25 17.06
N LYS A 790 38.88 -18.57 18.36
CA LYS A 790 39.64 -19.75 18.83
C LYS A 790 38.96 -21.07 18.47
N ILE A 791 37.63 -21.13 18.58
CA ILE A 791 36.84 -22.33 18.31
C ILE A 791 36.74 -22.60 16.79
N TRP A 792 36.58 -21.56 15.97
CA TRP A 792 36.30 -21.69 14.53
C TRP A 792 37.45 -21.27 13.61
N SER A 793 38.70 -21.43 14.05
CA SER A 793 39.89 -21.19 13.22
C SER A 793 40.33 -22.47 12.51
N LEU A 794 40.57 -22.38 11.20
CA LEU A 794 41.17 -23.45 10.41
C LEU A 794 42.71 -23.40 10.44
N ASP A 795 43.30 -22.29 10.89
CA ASP A 795 44.74 -22.05 10.92
C ASP A 795 45.44 -22.25 9.56
N ILE A 796 44.75 -21.93 8.46
CA ILE A 796 45.30 -22.09 7.11
C ILE A 796 46.25 -20.94 6.78
N PHE A 797 45.93 -19.73 7.23
CA PHE A 797 46.70 -18.54 6.93
C PHE A 797 47.88 -18.32 7.92
N THR A 798 49.05 -17.93 7.38
CA THR A 798 50.25 -17.59 8.17
C THR A 798 50.53 -16.08 8.15
N THR A 799 50.42 -15.40 9.28
CA THR A 799 50.94 -14.02 9.41
C THR A 799 52.43 -14.04 9.75
N SER A 800 53.31 -13.72 8.79
CA SER A 800 54.67 -13.25 9.11
C SER A 800 54.72 -11.76 9.47
N HIS A 801 53.59 -11.06 9.46
CA HIS A 801 53.52 -9.63 9.76
C HIS A 801 52.37 -9.32 10.74
N ASN A 802 52.79 -8.87 11.92
CA ASN A 802 52.04 -8.23 13.01
C ASN A 802 51.30 -9.14 14.02
N ASN A 803 51.78 -9.00 15.26
CA ASN A 803 51.32 -9.61 16.50
C ASN A 803 49.83 -9.34 16.76
N VAL A 804 49.02 -10.39 16.75
CA VAL A 804 47.92 -10.52 17.71
C VAL A 804 48.06 -11.89 18.36
N ALA A 805 48.08 -11.85 19.68
CA ALA A 805 48.23 -12.95 20.59
C ALA A 805 47.09 -13.96 20.43
N ALA A 806 47.41 -15.16 20.01
CA ALA A 806 46.75 -16.36 20.51
C ALA A 806 47.86 -17.37 20.72
N GLY A 807 48.08 -17.78 21.97
CA GLY A 807 49.18 -18.64 22.39
C GLY A 807 49.05 -20.06 21.86
N PHE A 808 49.09 -20.25 20.55
CA PHE A 808 49.02 -21.55 19.91
C PHE A 808 50.42 -22.13 19.75
N THR A 809 50.62 -23.31 20.34
CA THR A 809 51.81 -24.14 20.12
C THR A 809 51.85 -24.57 18.66
N SER A 810 52.89 -24.16 17.93
CA SER A 810 53.18 -24.59 16.56
C SER A 810 53.28 -26.12 16.50
N THR A 811 52.21 -26.81 16.09
CA THR A 811 52.25 -28.24 15.78
C THR A 811 52.65 -28.46 14.33
N SER A 812 53.41 -29.52 14.07
CA SER A 812 53.91 -29.86 12.74
C SER A 812 52.91 -30.62 11.87
N LEU A 813 51.78 -31.03 12.44
CA LEU A 813 50.76 -31.87 11.81
C LEU A 813 49.36 -31.27 11.99
N PRO A 814 48.42 -31.53 11.05
CA PRO A 814 47.01 -31.16 11.21
C PRO A 814 46.44 -31.69 12.52
N ILE A 815 45.44 -31.01 13.08
CA ILE A 815 44.80 -31.40 14.34
C ILE A 815 43.30 -31.55 14.13
N LEU A 816 42.71 -32.64 14.63
CA LEU A 816 41.27 -32.81 14.72
C LEU A 816 40.71 -32.01 15.90
N GLN A 817 39.87 -31.02 15.60
CA GLN A 817 39.14 -30.19 16.55
C GLN A 817 37.72 -30.72 16.73
N GLY A 818 37.21 -30.67 17.97
CA GLY A 818 35.81 -30.93 18.27
C GLY A 818 35.44 -30.56 19.71
N PRO A 819 34.18 -30.79 20.12
CA PRO A 819 33.72 -30.45 21.46
C PRO A 819 34.28 -31.39 22.52
N THR A 820 34.45 -30.89 23.74
CA THR A 820 34.81 -31.70 24.91
C THR A 820 33.65 -32.52 25.43
N THR A 821 32.41 -32.10 25.19
CA THR A 821 31.18 -32.80 25.57
C THR A 821 30.05 -32.36 24.65
N LEU A 822 29.29 -33.31 24.12
CA LEU A 822 28.08 -33.02 23.34
C LEU A 822 26.85 -33.02 24.25
N TYR A 823 26.16 -31.89 24.36
CA TYR A 823 24.90 -31.80 25.10
C TYR A 823 23.71 -32.09 24.19
N TYR A 824 23.06 -33.24 24.38
CA TYR A 824 21.85 -33.60 23.61
C TYR A 824 20.59 -33.07 24.29
N HIS A 825 19.92 -32.12 23.63
CA HIS A 825 18.71 -31.49 24.13
C HIS A 825 17.45 -32.27 23.73
N VAL A 826 16.70 -32.77 24.72
CA VAL A 826 15.43 -33.49 24.48
C VAL A 826 14.27 -32.51 24.53
N LEU A 827 13.46 -32.47 23.46
CA LEU A 827 12.23 -31.67 23.40
C LEU A 827 11.14 -32.28 24.31
N PRO A 828 10.36 -31.47 25.06
CA PRO A 828 9.29 -31.99 25.92
C PRO A 828 8.14 -32.64 25.11
N PRO A 829 7.47 -33.67 25.65
CA PRO A 829 6.56 -34.57 24.93
C PRO A 829 5.19 -33.99 24.50
N THR A 830 4.99 -32.66 24.50
CA THR A 830 3.67 -32.03 24.23
C THR A 830 3.58 -31.23 22.92
N SER A 831 4.53 -31.35 22.01
CA SER A 831 4.48 -30.65 20.70
C SER A 831 4.13 -31.59 19.54
N SER A 832 2.97 -32.25 19.61
CA SER A 832 2.35 -32.95 18.48
C SER A 832 1.38 -32.05 17.69
N GLY A 833 1.72 -30.76 17.53
CA GLY A 833 1.13 -29.91 16.50
C GLY A 833 2.03 -29.92 15.26
N PRO A 834 1.52 -29.67 14.04
CA PRO A 834 2.38 -29.47 12.88
C PRO A 834 3.38 -28.38 13.25
N SER A 835 4.68 -28.68 13.17
CA SER A 835 5.73 -27.69 13.37
C SER A 835 5.37 -26.50 12.51
N THR A 836 4.97 -25.39 13.13
CA THR A 836 4.84 -24.15 12.36
C THR A 836 6.22 -23.92 11.73
N ILE A 837 6.26 -23.71 10.42
CA ILE A 837 7.46 -23.50 9.58
C ILE A 837 8.15 -22.14 9.95
N LYS A 838 8.09 -21.76 11.23
CA LYS A 838 8.50 -20.47 11.79
C LYS A 838 9.87 -20.53 12.48
N GLY A 839 10.48 -21.71 12.70
CA GLY A 839 11.73 -21.88 13.45
C GLY A 839 12.93 -22.51 12.72
N THR A 840 12.81 -22.93 11.45
CA THR A 840 13.78 -23.84 10.80
C THR A 840 15.19 -23.26 10.58
N VAL A 841 15.33 -21.94 10.42
CA VAL A 841 16.63 -21.32 10.12
C VAL A 841 17.55 -21.23 11.35
N ILE A 842 16.97 -20.94 12.52
CA ILE A 842 17.72 -20.70 13.76
C ILE A 842 17.83 -21.97 14.60
N GLU A 843 16.95 -22.94 14.43
CA GLU A 843 17.02 -24.17 15.21
C GLU A 843 18.25 -25.01 14.86
N LYS A 844 19.02 -25.41 15.88
CA LYS A 844 20.10 -26.38 15.76
C LYS A 844 19.51 -27.78 15.62
N ALA A 845 19.93 -28.52 14.60
CA ALA A 845 19.49 -29.90 14.42
C ALA A 845 19.93 -30.75 15.63
N PRO A 846 19.01 -31.47 16.31
CA PRO A 846 19.37 -32.27 17.48
C PRO A 846 20.44 -33.32 17.15
N GLY A 847 21.53 -33.29 17.93
CA GLY A 847 22.67 -34.20 17.78
C GLY A 847 23.64 -33.85 16.65
N ALA A 848 23.43 -32.76 15.90
CA ALA A 848 24.36 -32.33 14.87
C ALA A 848 25.61 -31.66 15.49
N PHE A 849 26.77 -32.00 14.97
CA PHE A 849 28.05 -31.39 15.37
C PHE A 849 28.26 -30.06 14.63
N GLN A 850 27.58 -29.02 15.12
CA GLN A 850 27.54 -27.69 14.50
C GLN A 850 27.75 -26.58 15.54
N GLY A 851 28.18 -25.41 15.07
CA GLY A 851 28.44 -24.25 15.92
C GLY A 851 29.60 -24.51 16.88
N VAL A 852 29.39 -24.31 18.17
CA VAL A 852 30.39 -24.62 19.20
C VAL A 852 30.75 -26.12 19.29
N ASP A 853 29.91 -26.99 18.71
CA ASP A 853 30.12 -28.45 18.68
C ASP A 853 30.72 -28.94 17.34
N ALA A 854 31.16 -28.03 16.47
CA ALA A 854 31.68 -28.38 15.15
C ALA A 854 32.93 -29.29 15.25
N ILE A 855 32.98 -30.31 14.39
CA ILE A 855 34.13 -31.21 14.26
C ILE A 855 34.79 -30.98 12.91
N PHE A 856 36.09 -30.68 12.92
CA PHE A 856 36.84 -30.38 11.70
C PHE A 856 38.34 -30.51 11.95
N VAL A 857 39.11 -30.65 10.87
CA VAL A 857 40.57 -30.66 10.89
C VAL A 857 41.10 -29.26 10.62
N ARG A 858 42.02 -28.82 11.48
CA ARG A 858 42.80 -27.59 11.37
C ARG A 858 44.10 -27.85 10.60
N GLY A 859 44.52 -26.86 9.82
CA GLY A 859 45.73 -26.87 9.02
C GLY A 859 47.01 -26.75 9.86
N VAL A 860 48.16 -26.70 9.17
CA VAL A 860 49.49 -26.52 9.76
C VAL A 860 50.04 -25.16 9.38
N HIS A 861 50.65 -24.47 10.34
CA HIS A 861 51.12 -23.08 10.23
C HIS A 861 52.37 -22.86 9.34
N ARG A 862 52.59 -23.64 8.27
CA ARG A 862 53.72 -23.41 7.33
C ARG A 862 53.39 -23.76 5.88
N PRO A 863 53.63 -22.86 4.92
CA PRO A 863 53.91 -23.25 3.55
C PRO A 863 55.34 -23.83 3.48
N ALA A 864 55.52 -24.94 2.78
CA ALA A 864 56.82 -25.29 2.24
C ALA A 864 57.23 -24.21 1.21
N PRO A 865 58.42 -23.58 1.33
CA PRO A 865 58.79 -22.43 0.51
C PRO A 865 58.94 -22.71 -1.00
N ASN A 866 58.87 -23.97 -1.44
CA ASN A 866 59.16 -24.38 -2.83
C ASN A 866 58.04 -25.18 -3.52
N ALA A 867 56.81 -25.18 -3.01
CA ALA A 867 55.71 -25.91 -3.65
C ALA A 867 55.15 -25.13 -4.85
N SER A 868 55.06 -25.79 -6.01
CA SER A 868 54.51 -25.21 -7.24
C SER A 868 53.10 -24.60 -7.02
N PRO A 869 52.81 -23.41 -7.55
CA PRO A 869 51.61 -22.61 -7.21
C PRO A 869 50.26 -23.18 -7.68
N LYS A 870 50.20 -24.42 -8.17
CA LYS A 870 48.99 -24.99 -8.81
C LYS A 870 48.51 -26.34 -8.27
N LEU A 871 49.23 -27.00 -7.37
CA LEU A 871 48.83 -28.33 -6.91
C LEU A 871 47.98 -28.26 -5.64
N GLN A 872 46.75 -28.79 -5.70
CA GLN A 872 45.93 -29.02 -4.51
C GLN A 872 46.65 -29.99 -3.57
N THR A 873 46.59 -29.69 -2.28
CA THR A 873 47.18 -30.54 -1.23
C THR A 873 46.22 -31.68 -0.94
N THR A 874 46.45 -32.83 -1.57
CA THR A 874 45.68 -34.04 -1.32
C THR A 874 46.46 -35.03 -0.49
N LYS A 875 45.79 -35.73 0.43
CA LYS A 875 46.35 -36.81 1.25
C LYS A 875 45.39 -38.00 1.27
N LYS A 876 45.87 -39.17 1.66
CA LYS A 876 45.01 -40.30 2.03
C LYS A 876 44.15 -39.90 3.23
N ALA A 877 42.86 -40.23 3.21
CA ALA A 877 41.97 -39.92 4.33
C ALA A 877 40.96 -41.03 4.64
N SER A 878 40.74 -41.30 5.92
CA SER A 878 39.66 -42.18 6.39
C SER A 878 39.11 -41.69 7.72
N ILE A 879 37.83 -41.99 7.98
CA ILE A 879 37.14 -41.68 9.23
C ILE A 879 36.53 -42.98 9.77
N GLU A 880 36.81 -43.31 11.01
CA GLU A 880 36.12 -44.38 11.75
C GLU A 880 35.39 -43.77 12.94
N ILE A 881 34.12 -44.14 13.12
CA ILE A 881 33.27 -43.61 14.18
C ILE A 881 32.63 -44.77 14.92
N THR A 882 32.75 -44.76 16.24
CA THR A 882 32.10 -45.75 17.12
C THR A 882 31.26 -45.05 18.17
N VAL A 883 30.07 -45.61 18.42
CA VAL A 883 29.10 -45.10 19.39
C VAL A 883 28.73 -46.23 20.34
N ARG A 884 28.73 -45.95 21.64
CA ARG A 884 28.54 -46.99 22.66
C ARG A 884 27.08 -47.46 22.77
N GLU A 885 26.10 -46.56 22.89
CA GLU A 885 24.68 -46.93 23.06
C GLU A 885 23.81 -46.57 21.84
N GLY A 886 23.89 -45.31 21.40
CA GLY A 886 23.10 -44.73 20.31
C GLY A 886 23.62 -45.11 18.94
N SER A 887 23.59 -44.17 18.01
CA SER A 887 24.10 -44.33 16.65
C SER A 887 24.51 -42.99 16.05
N VAL A 888 25.29 -43.01 14.97
CA VAL A 888 25.65 -41.81 14.19
C VAL A 888 25.17 -41.98 12.75
N ALA A 889 24.64 -40.89 12.19
CA ALA A 889 24.30 -40.76 10.79
C ALA A 889 25.24 -39.77 10.10
N MET A 890 25.48 -40.00 8.80
CA MET A 890 26.32 -39.17 7.92
C MET A 890 25.49 -38.23 7.02
N ASP A 891 24.18 -38.24 7.17
CA ASP A 891 23.22 -37.44 6.43
C ASP A 891 21.98 -37.16 7.30
N ALA A 892 21.17 -36.17 6.91
CA ALA A 892 20.04 -35.70 7.72
C ALA A 892 18.90 -36.74 7.85
N LEU A 893 18.85 -37.71 6.93
CA LEU A 893 17.74 -38.66 6.73
C LEU A 893 18.13 -40.15 6.89
N GLY A 894 19.42 -40.46 7.07
CA GLY A 894 19.89 -41.85 7.09
C GLY A 894 19.60 -42.56 8.40
N ALA A 895 19.52 -43.89 8.30
CA ALA A 895 19.52 -44.77 9.45
C ALA A 895 20.89 -44.71 10.13
N GLY A 896 20.92 -44.36 11.41
CA GLY A 896 22.16 -44.30 12.18
C GLY A 896 22.76 -45.69 12.39
N ASN A 897 24.09 -45.77 12.37
CA ASN A 897 24.85 -46.98 12.71
C ASN A 897 25.68 -46.77 13.99
N ARG A 898 25.91 -47.85 14.74
CA ARG A 898 26.81 -47.82 15.91
C ARG A 898 28.28 -47.71 15.53
N LYS A 899 28.63 -48.23 14.35
CA LYS A 899 29.96 -48.13 13.77
C LYS A 899 29.83 -47.64 12.34
N VAL A 900 30.61 -46.63 11.97
CA VAL A 900 30.69 -46.09 10.60
C VAL A 900 32.17 -46.04 10.22
N GLU A 901 32.52 -46.64 9.09
CA GLU A 901 33.85 -46.57 8.49
C GLU A 901 33.71 -45.92 7.12
N LEU A 902 34.50 -44.87 6.88
CA LEU A 902 34.52 -44.10 5.63
C LEU A 902 35.95 -44.03 5.11
N ASP A 903 36.23 -44.77 4.06
CA ASP A 903 37.43 -44.57 3.25
C ASP A 903 37.14 -43.47 2.22
N LEU A 904 37.77 -42.31 2.38
CA LEU A 904 37.63 -41.19 1.46
C LEU A 904 38.61 -41.28 0.27
N GLY A 905 39.54 -42.24 0.30
CA GLY A 905 40.50 -42.52 -0.76
C GLY A 905 41.89 -41.91 -0.54
N GLU A 906 42.75 -42.07 -1.55
CA GLU A 906 44.19 -41.72 -1.50
C GLU A 906 44.48 -40.24 -1.86
N SER A 907 43.52 -39.52 -2.44
CA SER A 907 43.69 -38.14 -2.90
C SER A 907 42.52 -37.26 -2.44
N VAL A 908 42.56 -36.87 -1.16
CA VAL A 908 41.51 -36.11 -0.48
C VAL A 908 42.06 -34.78 0.01
N THR A 909 41.35 -33.68 -0.25
CA THR A 909 41.69 -32.34 0.26
C THR A 909 41.14 -32.13 1.68
N MET A 910 41.69 -31.15 2.41
CA MET A 910 41.20 -30.84 3.75
C MET A 910 39.74 -30.37 3.74
N ALA A 911 39.34 -29.61 2.71
CA ALA A 911 37.95 -29.18 2.53
C ALA A 911 37.00 -30.37 2.36
N GLN A 912 37.36 -31.39 1.57
CA GLN A 912 36.55 -32.60 1.40
C GLN A 912 36.44 -33.42 2.69
N LEU A 913 37.53 -33.55 3.45
CA LEU A 913 37.52 -34.21 4.76
C LEU A 913 36.60 -33.46 5.74
N ASN A 914 36.74 -32.13 5.82
CA ASN A 914 35.91 -31.30 6.68
C ASN A 914 34.43 -31.32 6.25
N GLN A 915 34.14 -31.42 4.95
CA GLN A 915 32.78 -31.63 4.45
C GLN A 915 32.17 -32.97 4.90
N ALA A 916 32.98 -34.04 4.99
CA ALA A 916 32.50 -35.32 5.51
C ALA A 916 32.22 -35.24 7.02
N LEU A 917 33.11 -34.60 7.79
CA LEU A 917 32.95 -34.40 9.24
C LEU A 917 31.78 -33.47 9.59
N SER A 918 31.50 -32.45 8.79
CA SER A 918 30.40 -31.50 9.06
C SER A 918 29.00 -32.11 8.93
N ARG A 919 28.89 -33.31 8.35
CA ARG A 919 27.62 -34.03 8.17
C ARG A 919 27.28 -34.98 9.32
N LEU A 920 28.16 -35.09 10.31
CA LEU A 920 27.97 -35.97 11.45
C LEU A 920 26.79 -35.56 12.32
N ARG A 921 25.98 -36.56 12.67
CA ARG A 921 24.86 -36.39 13.58
C ARG A 921 24.71 -37.59 14.51
N TYR A 922 24.73 -37.34 15.81
CA TYR A 922 24.42 -38.32 16.84
C TYR A 922 22.90 -38.51 16.99
N ILE A 923 22.47 -39.77 17.11
CA ILE A 923 21.08 -40.19 17.30
C ILE A 923 21.01 -41.03 18.58
N PRO A 924 20.24 -40.62 19.60
CA PRO A 924 20.12 -41.37 20.85
C PRO A 924 19.37 -42.69 20.64
N PRO A 925 19.57 -43.68 21.53
CA PRO A 925 18.86 -44.96 21.44
C PRO A 925 17.33 -44.78 21.63
N PRO A 926 16.50 -45.63 20.99
CA PRO A 926 15.04 -45.47 20.95
C PRO A 926 14.30 -45.76 22.28
N SER A 927 14.95 -46.38 23.27
CA SER A 927 14.40 -46.67 24.62
C SER A 927 14.92 -45.69 25.69
N ALA A 928 14.44 -45.79 26.94
CA ALA A 928 14.76 -44.90 28.06
C ALA A 928 16.28 -44.68 28.27
N TRP A 929 16.82 -43.71 27.54
CA TRP A 929 18.23 -43.33 27.58
C TRP A 929 18.58 -42.76 28.96
N THR A 930 19.53 -43.42 29.62
CA THR A 930 20.07 -43.12 30.96
C THR A 930 20.65 -41.71 31.06
N GLY A 931 20.95 -41.13 29.90
CA GLY A 931 21.37 -39.75 29.74
C GLY A 931 22.86 -39.56 29.58
N ALA A 932 23.62 -40.65 29.41
CA ALA A 932 25.03 -40.64 29.05
C ALA A 932 25.28 -41.58 27.87
N ASP A 933 26.14 -41.18 26.93
CA ASP A 933 26.70 -42.03 25.87
C ASP A 933 28.12 -41.53 25.53
N GLN A 934 28.80 -42.18 24.58
CA GLN A 934 30.13 -41.81 24.11
C GLN A 934 30.25 -42.03 22.61
N VAL A 935 30.79 -41.03 21.91
CA VAL A 935 31.13 -41.08 20.48
C VAL A 935 32.65 -40.97 20.37
N THR A 936 33.28 -41.94 19.72
CA THR A 936 34.72 -41.91 19.39
C THR A 936 34.86 -41.73 17.88
N ILE A 937 35.70 -40.79 17.45
CA ILE A 937 35.96 -40.47 16.05
C ILE A 937 37.48 -40.53 15.82
N ASP A 938 37.89 -41.49 15.01
CA ASP A 938 39.26 -41.67 14.55
C ASP A 938 39.40 -41.12 13.13
N VAL A 939 40.33 -40.19 12.94
CA VAL A 939 40.61 -39.60 11.62
C VAL A 939 42.05 -39.87 11.24
N ILE A 940 42.23 -40.37 10.02
CA ILE A 940 43.52 -40.45 9.34
C ILE A 940 43.51 -39.41 8.22
N PHE A 941 44.54 -38.56 8.15
CA PHE A 941 44.75 -37.60 7.07
C PHE A 941 46.24 -37.40 6.76
N GLY A 942 46.75 -38.18 5.80
CA GLY A 942 48.19 -38.31 5.56
C GLY A 942 48.90 -38.88 6.78
N ASP A 943 49.88 -38.17 7.31
CA ASP A 943 50.64 -38.58 8.51
C ASP A 943 49.89 -38.27 9.82
N MET A 944 48.76 -37.57 9.77
CA MET A 944 47.91 -37.32 10.93
C MET A 944 47.06 -38.56 11.21
N GLN A 945 47.15 -39.06 12.45
CA GLN A 945 46.21 -40.01 13.02
C GLN A 945 45.80 -39.46 14.39
N HIS A 946 44.52 -39.14 14.55
CA HIS A 946 44.01 -38.50 15.77
C HIS A 946 42.66 -39.10 16.15
N GLU A 947 42.55 -39.47 17.42
CA GLU A 947 41.31 -39.96 18.04
C GLU A 947 40.66 -38.80 18.81
N LEU A 948 39.34 -38.64 18.66
CA LEU A 948 38.54 -37.71 19.45
C LEU A 948 37.44 -38.48 20.18
N VAL A 949 37.47 -38.42 21.51
CA VAL A 949 36.50 -39.09 22.38
C VAL A 949 35.54 -38.05 22.98
N ILE A 950 34.26 -38.14 22.63
CA ILE A 950 33.24 -37.16 22.97
C ILE A 950 32.16 -37.80 23.88
N PRO A 951 32.11 -37.46 25.17
CA PRO A 951 30.99 -37.80 26.03
C PRO A 951 29.71 -37.11 25.53
N VAL A 952 28.60 -37.84 25.49
CA VAL A 952 27.28 -37.29 25.17
C VAL A 952 26.43 -37.25 26.43
N VAL A 953 25.93 -36.06 26.78
CA VAL A 953 25.14 -35.84 28.00
C VAL A 953 23.74 -35.35 27.67
N ARG A 954 22.72 -36.00 28.24
CA ARG A 954 21.32 -35.58 28.11
C ARG A 954 21.07 -34.32 28.91
N LYS A 955 20.55 -33.29 28.24
CA LYS A 955 20.11 -32.04 28.89
C LYS A 955 18.62 -31.83 28.63
N VAL A 956 17.81 -31.78 29.69
CA VAL A 956 16.39 -31.44 29.57
C VAL A 956 16.29 -29.91 29.45
N ARG A 957 15.69 -29.42 28.36
CA ARG A 957 15.48 -27.99 28.16
C ARG A 957 14.41 -27.52 29.15
N THR A 958 14.77 -26.79 30.19
CA THR A 958 13.79 -26.06 31.00
C THR A 958 13.18 -24.97 30.10
N PRO A 959 11.85 -24.89 29.96
CA PRO A 959 11.24 -23.85 29.14
C PRO A 959 11.49 -22.50 29.82
N GLN A 960 12.53 -21.78 29.38
CA GLN A 960 12.66 -20.37 29.68
C GLN A 960 11.60 -19.64 28.88
N HIS A 961 10.72 -18.93 29.59
CA HIS A 961 9.72 -18.05 29.02
C HIS A 961 10.35 -17.19 27.92
N LEU A 962 9.89 -17.36 26.68
CA LEU A 962 9.93 -16.33 25.65
C LEU A 962 9.05 -15.17 26.14
N SER A 963 9.53 -14.39 27.12
CA SER A 963 8.91 -13.11 27.44
C SER A 963 9.32 -12.13 26.34
N ASN A 964 8.40 -11.84 25.43
CA ASN A 964 8.45 -10.67 24.55
C ASN A 964 8.38 -9.40 25.41
N LYS A 965 9.47 -9.05 26.10
CA LYS A 965 9.70 -7.75 26.73
C LYS A 965 11.17 -7.40 26.61
N ALA A 966 11.51 -6.72 25.52
CA ALA A 966 12.31 -5.49 25.47
C ALA A 966 12.42 -5.08 24.00
#